data_AF-A0AA39GGL4-F1
#
_entry.id   AF-A0AA39GGL4-F1
#
_cell.length_a   1.000
_cell.length_b   1.000
_cell.length_c   1.000
_cell.angle_alpha   90.00
_cell.angle_beta   90.00
_cell.angle_gamma   90.00
#
_symmetry.space_group_name_H-M   'P 1'
#
loop_
_entity.id
_entity.type
_entity.pdbx_description
1 polymer ?
#
loop_
_entity_poly.entity_id
_entity_poly.type
_entity_poly.pdbx_seq_one_letter_code
_entity_poly.pdbx_strand_id
1 'polypeptide(L)'
;MSRQSPAFVKIAGVRTNFTIPDVHSIAIGGGSLVRTHENQARIGPDSVGARLAREGIYFGGQTLTTTDLVMSNERTDKLVPPGIKAAGVLEIRKALEEAIDLAKTKPGPVRAILVGGGSIIVGDEITGVGELIRPRHLEVANAVGAAIGKISGTVDTVVVPAAENPSIDTQIEAAKALAADRCVAAGGNKDTLEVVEIEMIPISYVTNGATRLVVRVVADLSDGHEDLEEEDPTVLETFSKSLDSDSYINEVDSKASSCDTVKQVDVESYRPRIEGDLWFLSETDLQFLQDGTGVLGVGSCGDAYPSYVACVHALSRGKNITIRRQDTLPDDAVVVIAGFMGSPTVYLERIPGMHEVTDAVRAVLKTANTASFDAMIPNEIGGMNAFEALLAAQHFGKSTLDTDCVARAYPFLWQTVRCLQHVPLVPAAAADGAGDPKVFAATKDNLETEELMRDACTDLGSLAGICVKPLDGIEARSLPRNSFSLAWSIGRSIALSRSKKTDPVTMLLKEQNGVLLFRGKITSVTRHVAKGFTRGSVLLSPFAEDGAQSDGRTVSNASLFVEFENENLSAVLRRQGREDQVLAVCPDLICFLDIANGAPLGISDYKFGLRVSVVALRAPPIWATEKGLEMGGPQAFGLDVEYKPVGTEAYEAPKSVWEMFVDR
;
A
#
# COMPACT_ATOMS: atom_id res chain seq x y z
N MET A 1 10.75 17.72 12.37
CA MET A 1 9.45 17.05 12.18
C MET A 1 9.68 15.54 12.16
N SER A 2 8.85 14.77 12.87
CA SER A 2 8.83 13.31 12.76
C SER A 2 8.59 12.89 11.32
N ARG A 3 9.19 11.77 10.89
CA ARG A 3 8.90 11.16 9.59
C ARG A 3 7.40 10.88 9.53
N GLN A 4 6.69 11.48 8.57
CA GLN A 4 5.33 11.02 8.23
C GLN A 4 5.43 9.59 7.72
N SER A 5 4.49 8.75 8.13
CA SER A 5 4.45 7.34 7.73
C SER A 5 4.58 7.15 6.22
N PRO A 6 5.07 5.97 5.78
CA PRO A 6 4.76 5.47 4.44
C PRO A 6 3.25 5.53 4.17
N ALA A 7 2.83 5.38 2.92
CA ALA A 7 1.41 5.36 2.55
C ALA A 7 0.58 4.36 3.38
N PHE A 8 1.23 3.30 3.90
CA PHE A 8 0.63 2.33 4.81
C PHE A 8 1.56 2.03 5.98
N VAL A 9 0.97 1.82 7.16
CA VAL A 9 1.67 1.41 8.38
C VAL A 9 1.06 0.16 8.98
N LYS A 10 1.89 -0.68 9.58
CA LYS A 10 1.41 -1.82 10.37
C LYS A 10 1.35 -1.44 11.84
N ILE A 11 0.15 -1.48 12.42
CA ILE A 11 -0.08 -1.30 13.85
C ILE A 11 -0.41 -2.67 14.42
N ALA A 12 0.43 -3.18 15.32
CA ALA A 12 0.27 -4.51 15.92
C ALA A 12 0.07 -5.64 14.87
N GLY A 13 0.80 -5.55 13.75
CA GLY A 13 0.70 -6.51 12.64
C GLY A 13 -0.42 -6.23 11.62
N VAL A 14 -1.37 -5.33 11.93
CA VAL A 14 -2.48 -4.97 11.05
C VAL A 14 -2.09 -3.79 10.16
N ARG A 15 -2.20 -3.94 8.84
CA ARG A 15 -1.99 -2.84 7.89
C ARG A 15 -3.12 -1.83 8.01
N THR A 16 -2.76 -0.56 8.14
CA THR A 16 -3.67 0.59 8.21
C THR A 16 -3.22 1.69 7.26
N ASN A 17 -4.16 2.55 6.87
CA ASN A 17 -3.94 3.73 6.03
C ASN A 17 -3.92 5.04 6.85
N PHE A 18 -3.67 4.94 8.16
CA PHE A 18 -3.56 6.09 9.04
C PHE A 18 -2.27 6.85 8.76
N THR A 19 -2.37 8.17 8.60
CA THR A 19 -1.22 9.07 8.53
C THR A 19 -0.70 9.32 9.96
N ILE A 20 0.07 8.38 10.50
CA ILE A 20 0.66 8.46 11.84
C ILE A 20 2.18 8.48 11.77
N PRO A 21 2.90 8.86 12.85
CA PRO A 21 4.32 8.58 12.93
C PRO A 21 4.58 7.09 12.74
N ASP A 22 5.61 6.74 11.99
CA ASP A 22 6.00 5.34 11.85
C ASP A 22 6.54 4.80 13.18
N VAL A 23 5.82 3.84 13.77
CA VAL A 23 6.12 3.26 15.08
C VAL A 23 6.27 1.76 14.93
N HIS A 24 7.45 1.25 15.30
CA HIS A 24 7.68 -0.18 15.45
C HIS A 24 7.59 -0.58 16.92
N SER A 25 6.78 -1.61 17.22
CA SER A 25 6.55 -2.08 18.59
C SER A 25 7.08 -3.49 18.77
N ILE A 26 7.89 -3.70 19.81
CA ILE A 26 8.37 -5.01 20.26
C ILE A 26 7.87 -5.29 21.68
N ALA A 27 7.59 -6.55 22.00
CA ALA A 27 7.02 -6.95 23.30
C ALA A 27 8.10 -7.08 24.40
N ILE A 28 8.92 -6.04 24.58
CA ILE A 28 10.02 -6.01 25.55
C ILE A 28 9.91 -4.75 26.41
N GLY A 29 9.81 -4.94 27.73
CA GLY A 29 9.89 -3.88 28.73
C GLY A 29 10.38 -4.45 30.05
N GLY A 30 10.52 -3.63 31.10
CA GLY A 30 11.09 -4.08 32.40
C GLY A 30 10.28 -5.17 33.12
N GLY A 31 8.98 -5.26 32.84
CA GLY A 31 8.10 -6.28 33.40
C GLY A 31 7.97 -7.56 32.56
N SER A 32 8.65 -7.65 31.41
CA SER A 32 8.56 -8.82 30.54
C SER A 32 9.06 -10.08 31.25
N LEU A 33 8.32 -11.17 31.12
CA LEU A 33 8.61 -12.44 31.77
C LEU A 33 9.81 -13.13 31.11
N VAL A 34 10.71 -13.68 31.92
CA VAL A 34 11.89 -14.40 31.43
C VAL A 34 11.73 -15.88 31.71
N ARG A 35 11.77 -16.70 30.65
CA ARG A 35 11.76 -18.17 30.73
C ARG A 35 13.14 -18.70 30.40
N THR A 36 13.62 -19.67 31.17
CA THR A 36 14.96 -20.24 31.01
C THR A 36 14.89 -21.71 30.63
N HIS A 37 15.72 -22.13 29.66
CA HIS A 37 15.92 -23.53 29.28
C HIS A 37 17.39 -23.77 28.95
N GLU A 38 18.06 -24.67 29.70
CA GLU A 38 19.43 -25.13 29.40
C GLU A 38 20.42 -24.01 29.00
N ASN A 39 20.46 -22.91 29.78
CA ASN A 39 21.26 -21.69 29.56
C ASN A 39 20.79 -20.69 28.48
N GLN A 40 19.63 -20.90 27.86
CA GLN A 40 18.97 -19.90 27.02
C GLN A 40 17.88 -19.17 27.81
N ALA A 41 17.70 -17.88 27.52
CA ALA A 41 16.64 -17.05 28.08
C ALA A 41 15.72 -16.58 26.94
N ARG A 42 14.41 -16.78 27.09
CA ARG A 42 13.38 -16.21 26.22
C ARG A 42 12.57 -15.17 26.98
N ILE A 43 12.26 -14.06 26.33
CA ILE A 43 11.64 -12.90 26.96
C ILE A 43 10.26 -12.64 26.34
N GLY A 44 9.24 -12.50 27.18
CA GLY A 44 7.88 -12.16 26.76
C GLY A 44 7.17 -13.26 25.96
N PRO A 45 6.11 -12.92 25.20
CA PRO A 45 5.53 -11.57 25.02
C PRO A 45 4.75 -11.05 26.25
N ASP A 46 4.51 -11.91 27.23
CA ASP A 46 3.79 -11.63 28.45
C ASP A 46 4.60 -10.84 29.48
N SER A 47 3.90 -10.07 30.32
CA SER A 47 4.48 -9.11 31.26
C SER A 47 3.63 -8.96 32.52
N VAL A 48 4.28 -8.74 33.66
CA VAL A 48 3.61 -8.42 34.93
C VAL A 48 3.07 -6.97 34.96
N GLY A 49 3.48 -6.14 34.01
CA GLY A 49 3.00 -4.75 33.85
C GLY A 49 3.15 -3.92 35.13
N ALA A 50 2.07 -3.27 35.56
CA ALA A 50 2.03 -2.45 36.78
C ALA A 50 2.34 -3.24 38.07
N ARG A 51 2.26 -4.57 38.04
CA ARG A 51 2.57 -5.43 39.20
C ARG A 51 4.06 -5.70 39.37
N LEU A 52 4.93 -5.13 38.53
CA LEU A 52 6.39 -5.30 38.61
C LEU A 52 6.94 -5.01 40.01
N ALA A 53 6.50 -3.93 40.66
CA ALA A 53 6.93 -3.56 42.01
C ALA A 53 6.50 -4.55 43.10
N ARG A 54 5.57 -5.48 42.80
CA ARG A 54 5.08 -6.51 43.72
C ARG A 54 5.60 -7.91 43.35
N GLU A 55 5.65 -8.23 42.07
CA GLU A 55 5.93 -9.59 41.57
C GLU A 55 7.39 -9.82 41.16
N GLY A 56 8.14 -8.77 40.75
CA GLY A 56 9.52 -8.92 40.30
C GLY A 56 10.49 -9.30 41.43
N ILE A 57 11.50 -10.12 41.14
CA ILE A 57 12.46 -10.62 42.15
C ILE A 57 13.23 -9.47 42.81
N TYR A 58 13.64 -8.46 42.02
CA TYR A 58 14.33 -7.27 42.49
C TYR A 58 13.52 -6.52 43.54
N PHE A 59 12.20 -6.43 43.36
CA PHE A 59 11.28 -5.76 44.30
C PHE A 59 10.78 -6.67 45.42
N GLY A 60 11.16 -7.95 45.40
CA GLY A 60 10.88 -8.90 46.46
C GLY A 60 9.75 -9.88 46.20
N GLY A 61 9.24 -9.95 44.97
CA GLY A 61 8.37 -11.03 44.50
C GLY A 61 9.14 -12.29 44.10
N GLN A 62 8.49 -13.18 43.35
CA GLN A 62 9.02 -14.48 42.92
C GLN A 62 9.16 -14.63 41.40
N THR A 63 8.64 -13.68 40.64
CA THR A 63 8.52 -13.77 39.19
C THR A 63 9.76 -13.18 38.53
N LEU A 64 10.48 -13.98 37.73
CA LEU A 64 11.66 -13.52 37.01
C LEU A 64 11.26 -12.61 35.84
N THR A 65 11.70 -11.35 35.92
CA THR A 65 11.45 -10.31 34.92
C THR A 65 12.75 -9.78 34.32
N THR A 66 12.67 -9.04 33.21
CA THR A 66 13.82 -8.40 32.57
C THR A 66 14.52 -7.37 33.45
N THR A 67 13.82 -6.68 34.34
CA THR A 67 14.46 -5.80 35.35
C THR A 67 15.43 -6.59 36.23
N ASP A 68 15.11 -7.84 36.57
CA ASP A 68 15.94 -8.70 37.43
C ASP A 68 17.25 -9.16 36.76
N LEU A 69 17.32 -9.07 35.43
CA LEU A 69 18.52 -9.40 34.65
C LEU A 69 19.58 -8.29 34.73
N VAL A 70 19.13 -7.04 34.84
CA VAL A 70 19.98 -5.85 34.70
C VAL A 70 20.28 -5.22 36.07
N MET A 71 19.29 -5.24 36.97
CA MET A 71 19.43 -4.68 38.31
C MET A 71 19.98 -5.71 39.30
N SER A 72 21.00 -5.33 40.07
CA SER A 72 21.61 -6.16 41.11
C SER A 72 21.17 -5.74 42.51
N ASN A 73 20.79 -6.72 43.32
CA ASN A 73 20.65 -6.62 44.77
C ASN A 73 20.89 -8.01 45.39
N GLU A 74 20.87 -8.13 46.73
CA GLU A 74 21.10 -9.42 47.39
C GLU A 74 20.17 -10.56 46.92
N ARG A 75 18.95 -10.24 46.47
CA ARG A 75 17.99 -11.24 45.98
C ARG A 75 18.29 -11.65 44.55
N THR A 76 18.47 -10.70 43.64
CA THR A 76 18.75 -11.02 42.23
C THR A 76 20.11 -11.69 42.07
N ASP A 77 21.09 -11.36 42.92
CA ASP A 77 22.40 -12.01 42.89
C ASP A 77 22.38 -13.44 43.46
N LYS A 78 21.42 -13.76 44.34
CA LYS A 78 21.21 -15.14 44.85
C LYS A 78 20.32 -15.99 43.94
N LEU A 79 19.27 -15.41 43.39
CA LEU A 79 18.21 -16.14 42.68
C LEU A 79 18.38 -16.18 41.16
N VAL A 80 19.16 -15.27 40.58
CA VAL A 80 19.36 -15.19 39.13
C VAL A 80 20.83 -15.47 38.78
N PRO A 81 21.15 -16.67 38.26
CA PRO A 81 22.50 -17.03 37.88
C PRO A 81 23.13 -16.05 36.87
N PRO A 82 24.43 -15.75 36.97
CA PRO A 82 25.12 -14.83 36.04
C PRO A 82 24.97 -15.23 34.57
N GLY A 83 24.97 -16.53 34.25
CA GLY A 83 24.77 -17.03 32.90
C GLY A 83 23.39 -16.67 32.30
N ILE A 84 22.35 -16.68 33.13
CA ILE A 84 20.99 -16.29 32.72
C ILE A 84 20.90 -14.77 32.54
N LYS A 85 21.52 -13.98 33.42
CA LYS A 85 21.61 -12.52 33.25
C LYS A 85 22.26 -12.17 31.90
N ALA A 86 23.40 -12.79 31.58
CA ALA A 86 24.10 -12.57 30.32
C ALA A 86 23.29 -13.00 29.09
N ALA A 87 22.68 -14.19 29.13
CA ALA A 87 21.86 -14.70 28.04
C ALA A 87 20.61 -13.82 27.79
N GLY A 88 19.94 -13.37 28.85
CA GLY A 88 18.76 -12.52 28.73
C GLY A 88 19.10 -11.11 28.23
N VAL A 89 20.19 -10.49 28.71
CA VAL A 89 20.63 -9.19 28.19
C VAL A 89 21.04 -9.29 26.71
N LEU A 90 21.64 -10.40 26.30
CA LEU A 90 21.95 -10.65 24.88
C LEU A 90 20.67 -10.74 24.03
N GLU A 91 19.63 -11.42 24.51
CA GLU A 91 18.34 -11.51 23.81
C GLU A 91 17.65 -10.14 23.69
N ILE A 92 17.66 -9.32 24.76
CA ILE A 92 17.15 -7.93 24.72
C ILE A 92 17.92 -7.12 23.67
N ARG A 93 19.25 -7.19 23.70
CA ARG A 93 20.11 -6.47 22.75
C ARG A 93 19.79 -6.89 21.32
N LYS A 94 19.72 -8.19 21.05
CA LYS A 94 19.43 -8.72 19.71
C LYS A 94 18.08 -8.23 19.19
N ALA A 95 17.02 -8.33 20.00
CA ALA A 95 15.69 -7.86 19.60
C ALA A 95 15.64 -6.34 19.35
N LEU A 96 16.37 -5.54 20.14
CA LEU A 96 16.49 -4.09 19.91
C LEU A 96 17.30 -3.78 18.66
N GLU A 97 18.40 -4.50 18.41
CA GLU A 97 19.22 -4.34 17.21
C GLU A 97 18.42 -4.69 15.96
N GLU A 98 17.65 -5.77 15.96
CA GLU A 98 16.72 -6.14 14.87
C GLU A 98 15.66 -5.06 14.65
N ALA A 99 15.03 -4.55 15.72
CA ALA A 99 14.02 -3.49 15.62
C ALA A 99 14.59 -2.16 15.09
N ILE A 100 15.77 -1.76 15.56
CA ILE A 100 16.47 -0.56 15.08
C ILE A 100 16.89 -0.75 13.64
N ASP A 101 17.35 -1.94 13.28
CA ASP A 101 17.75 -2.26 11.92
C ASP A 101 16.57 -2.21 10.94
N LEU A 102 15.40 -2.72 11.34
CA LEU A 102 14.15 -2.60 10.58
C LEU A 102 13.68 -1.14 10.43
N ALA A 103 13.93 -0.30 11.43
CA ALA A 103 13.58 1.13 11.40
C ALA A 103 14.53 1.98 10.52
N LYS A 104 15.75 1.50 10.23
CA LYS A 104 16.73 2.24 9.41
C LYS A 104 16.33 2.28 7.94
N THR A 105 16.41 3.45 7.35
CA THR A 105 16.21 3.67 5.90
C THR A 105 17.49 3.59 5.08
N LYS A 106 18.66 3.71 5.73
CA LYS A 106 19.98 3.66 5.08
C LYS A 106 20.94 2.80 5.90
N PRO A 107 21.91 2.12 5.26
CA PRO A 107 23.02 1.50 5.97
C PRO A 107 23.83 2.54 6.74
N GLY A 108 24.24 2.19 7.96
CA GLY A 108 25.12 3.02 8.77
C GLY A 108 24.65 3.21 10.22
N PRO A 109 25.50 3.81 11.07
CA PRO A 109 25.16 4.12 12.45
C PRO A 109 24.14 5.27 12.52
N VAL A 110 23.11 5.10 13.36
CA VAL A 110 22.11 6.15 13.64
C VAL A 110 22.28 6.73 15.04
N ARG A 111 21.71 7.92 15.28
CA ARG A 111 21.57 8.46 16.65
C ARG A 111 20.28 7.91 17.24
N ALA A 112 20.34 7.35 18.45
CA ALA A 112 19.18 6.81 19.15
C ALA A 112 18.94 7.57 20.47
N ILE A 113 17.70 8.00 20.71
CA ILE A 113 17.28 8.65 21.95
C ILE A 113 16.45 7.66 22.75
N LEU A 114 16.92 7.28 23.93
CA LEU A 114 16.21 6.36 24.82
C LEU A 114 15.34 7.14 25.79
N VAL A 115 14.06 6.82 25.80
CA VAL A 115 13.04 7.46 26.65
C VAL A 115 12.15 6.40 27.33
N GLY A 116 11.48 6.81 28.40
CA GLY A 116 10.62 5.96 29.23
C GLY A 116 11.39 5.11 30.24
N GLY A 117 10.77 4.81 31.39
CA GLY A 117 11.43 4.07 32.48
C GLY A 117 11.93 2.67 32.12
N GLY A 118 11.41 2.09 31.03
CA GLY A 118 11.89 0.82 30.48
C GLY A 118 13.29 0.90 29.86
N SER A 119 13.83 2.09 29.58
CA SER A 119 15.16 2.27 28.98
C SER A 119 16.30 1.70 29.83
N ILE A 120 16.04 1.39 31.11
CA ILE A 120 17.01 0.81 32.03
C ILE A 120 17.50 -0.57 31.59
N ILE A 121 16.69 -1.32 30.84
CA ILE A 121 17.07 -2.66 30.36
C ILE A 121 17.99 -2.62 29.13
N VAL A 122 18.24 -1.42 28.61
CA VAL A 122 19.04 -1.18 27.40
C VAL A 122 20.46 -0.80 27.80
N GLY A 123 21.43 -1.61 27.36
CA GLY A 123 22.86 -1.34 27.59
C GLY A 123 23.39 -0.09 26.87
N ASP A 124 24.64 0.26 27.13
CA ASP A 124 25.28 1.46 26.57
C ASP A 124 25.73 1.31 25.11
N GLU A 125 25.82 0.06 24.63
CA GLU A 125 26.25 -0.27 23.28
C GLU A 125 25.17 -1.10 22.57
N ILE A 126 24.79 -0.61 21.38
CA ILE A 126 23.85 -1.24 20.46
C ILE A 126 24.47 -1.21 19.07
N THR A 127 24.52 -2.36 18.41
CA THR A 127 25.12 -2.46 17.08
C THR A 127 24.35 -1.59 16.08
N GLY A 128 25.10 -0.76 15.34
CA GLY A 128 24.54 0.16 14.35
C GLY A 128 23.86 1.40 14.94
N VAL A 129 24.11 1.73 16.20
CA VAL A 129 23.86 3.06 16.79
C VAL A 129 25.20 3.74 17.01
N GLY A 130 25.38 4.94 16.45
CA GLY A 130 26.62 5.71 16.59
C GLY A 130 26.66 6.57 17.85
N GLU A 131 25.49 7.04 18.30
CA GLU A 131 25.35 7.84 19.51
C GLU A 131 24.05 7.45 20.23
N LEU A 132 24.16 7.12 21.51
CA LEU A 132 23.05 6.76 22.37
C LEU A 132 22.82 7.87 23.41
N ILE A 133 21.65 8.49 23.37
CA ILE A 133 21.32 9.67 24.20
C ILE A 133 20.27 9.27 25.23
N ARG A 134 20.55 9.52 26.50
CA ARG A 134 19.60 9.37 27.62
C ARG A 134 19.32 10.76 28.23
N PRO A 135 18.18 11.39 27.90
CA PRO A 135 17.83 12.70 28.45
C PRO A 135 17.67 12.66 29.98
N ARG A 136 17.89 13.80 30.65
CA ARG A 136 17.80 13.91 32.12
C ARG A 136 16.44 13.49 32.70
N HIS A 137 15.36 13.74 31.95
CA HIS A 137 13.97 13.48 32.36
C HIS A 137 13.30 12.47 31.42
N LEU A 138 14.02 11.39 31.13
CA LEU A 138 13.58 10.37 30.18
C LEU A 138 12.26 9.70 30.57
N GLU A 139 11.96 9.62 31.86
CA GLU A 139 10.77 8.99 32.43
C GLU A 139 9.47 9.73 32.11
N VAL A 140 9.54 11.04 31.86
CA VAL A 140 8.40 11.91 31.53
C VAL A 140 8.43 12.41 30.09
N ALA A 141 9.28 11.86 29.23
CA ALA A 141 9.43 12.31 27.85
C ALA A 141 8.12 12.36 27.07
N ASN A 142 7.21 11.40 27.29
CA ASN A 142 5.89 11.39 26.65
C ASN A 142 5.00 12.54 27.15
N ALA A 143 5.08 12.89 28.44
CA ALA A 143 4.35 14.03 29.00
C ALA A 143 4.89 15.36 28.44
N VAL A 144 6.22 15.47 28.29
CA VAL A 144 6.83 16.62 27.60
C VAL A 144 6.37 16.67 26.15
N GLY A 145 6.34 15.53 25.46
CA GLY A 145 5.82 15.41 24.09
C GLY A 145 4.37 15.87 23.94
N ALA A 146 3.52 15.55 24.91
CA ALA A 146 2.15 16.04 24.96
C ALA A 146 2.08 17.56 25.22
N ALA A 147 2.92 18.08 26.11
CA ALA A 147 2.96 19.50 26.46
C ALA A 147 3.47 20.42 25.32
N ILE A 148 4.34 19.90 24.43
CA ILE A 148 4.81 20.63 23.23
C ILE A 148 3.90 20.43 22.01
N GLY A 149 2.78 19.72 22.17
CA GLY A 149 1.85 19.45 21.08
C GLY A 149 1.27 20.75 20.53
N LYS A 150 1.22 20.85 19.19
CA LYS A 150 0.55 21.97 18.53
C LYS A 150 -0.97 21.86 18.68
N ILE A 151 -1.64 23.01 18.79
CA ILE A 151 -3.10 23.08 18.75
C ILE A 151 -3.57 22.79 17.34
N SER A 152 -4.64 22.01 17.18
CA SER A 152 -5.16 21.63 15.87
C SER A 152 -6.64 21.97 15.72
N GLY A 153 -7.01 22.55 14.58
CA GLY A 153 -8.39 22.71 14.13
C GLY A 153 -8.69 21.80 12.96
N THR A 154 -9.81 21.08 13.00
CA THR A 154 -10.22 20.16 11.93
C THR A 154 -11.62 20.50 11.43
N VAL A 155 -11.82 20.41 10.12
CA VAL A 155 -13.12 20.48 9.45
C VAL A 155 -13.30 19.19 8.65
N ASP A 156 -14.46 18.56 8.80
CA ASP A 156 -14.89 17.37 8.07
C ASP A 156 -16.31 17.64 7.57
N THR A 157 -16.49 17.76 6.26
CA THR A 157 -17.77 18.13 5.65
C THR A 157 -17.95 17.43 4.32
N VAL A 158 -19.20 17.30 3.85
CA VAL A 158 -19.51 16.81 2.51
C VAL A 158 -19.84 17.99 1.63
N VAL A 159 -19.14 18.07 0.50
CA VAL A 159 -19.37 19.07 -0.53
C VAL A 159 -19.98 18.45 -1.78
N VAL A 160 -20.90 19.16 -2.42
CA VAL A 160 -21.50 18.75 -3.70
C VAL A 160 -21.14 19.80 -4.75
N PRO A 161 -20.43 19.41 -5.83
CA PRO A 161 -20.21 20.29 -6.97
C PRO A 161 -21.55 20.53 -7.67
N ALA A 162 -22.09 21.74 -7.55
CA ALA A 162 -23.27 22.16 -8.33
C ALA A 162 -22.83 23.16 -9.39
N ALA A 163 -23.51 23.17 -10.55
CA ALA A 163 -23.24 24.10 -11.65
C ALA A 163 -23.35 25.59 -11.25
N GLU A 164 -24.05 25.88 -10.14
CA GLU A 164 -24.27 27.22 -9.58
C GLU A 164 -23.47 27.47 -8.27
N ASN A 165 -22.71 26.48 -7.78
CA ASN A 165 -21.93 26.61 -6.54
C ASN A 165 -20.54 27.20 -6.81
N PRO A 166 -19.90 27.83 -5.80
CA PRO A 166 -18.53 28.29 -5.94
C PRO A 166 -17.60 27.09 -6.22
N SER A 167 -16.54 27.33 -7.01
CA SER A 167 -15.54 26.32 -7.40
C SER A 167 -15.11 25.47 -6.20
N ILE A 168 -14.75 24.20 -6.44
CA ILE A 168 -14.19 23.31 -5.41
C ILE A 168 -13.03 24.01 -4.67
N ASP A 169 -12.22 24.79 -5.38
CA ASP A 169 -11.14 25.59 -4.78
C ASP A 169 -11.66 26.59 -3.74
N THR A 170 -12.78 27.26 -4.00
CA THR A 170 -13.39 28.20 -3.05
C THR A 170 -13.90 27.49 -1.80
N GLN A 171 -14.42 26.27 -1.95
CA GLN A 171 -14.88 25.46 -0.82
C GLN A 171 -13.71 24.94 0.01
N ILE A 172 -12.59 24.59 -0.64
CA ILE A 172 -11.33 24.27 0.06
C ILE A 172 -10.84 25.48 0.85
N GLU A 173 -10.80 26.67 0.25
CA GLU A 173 -10.40 27.88 0.96
C GLU A 173 -11.34 28.23 2.12
N ALA A 174 -12.65 28.06 1.94
CA ALA A 174 -13.62 28.22 3.03
C ALA A 174 -13.40 27.22 4.16
N ALA A 175 -13.12 25.95 3.85
CA ALA A 175 -12.82 24.92 4.84
C ALA A 175 -11.48 25.16 5.56
N LYS A 176 -10.45 25.66 4.84
CA LYS A 176 -9.18 26.10 5.44
C LYS A 176 -9.38 27.24 6.42
N ALA A 177 -10.14 28.27 6.03
CA ALA A 177 -10.46 29.40 6.90
C ALA A 177 -11.20 28.92 8.16
N LEU A 178 -12.23 28.08 8.00
CA LEU A 178 -12.97 27.52 9.14
C LEU A 178 -12.11 26.64 10.05
N ALA A 179 -11.20 25.84 9.49
CA ALA A 179 -10.26 25.03 10.25
C ALA A 179 -9.24 25.90 11.02
N ALA A 180 -8.78 26.99 10.42
CA ALA A 180 -7.95 27.99 11.07
C ALA A 180 -8.68 28.69 12.22
N ASP A 181 -9.94 29.09 12.02
CA ASP A 181 -10.76 29.71 13.07
C ASP A 181 -10.99 28.75 14.25
N ARG A 182 -11.25 27.46 13.98
CA ARG A 182 -11.34 26.42 15.02
C ARG A 182 -10.01 26.23 15.76
N CYS A 183 -8.88 26.31 15.06
CA CYS A 183 -7.55 26.20 15.65
C CYS A 183 -7.27 27.38 16.60
N VAL A 184 -7.60 28.60 16.18
CA VAL A 184 -7.46 29.81 17.01
C VAL A 184 -8.41 29.78 18.21
N ALA A 185 -9.66 29.36 18.03
CA ALA A 185 -10.63 29.20 19.11
C ALA A 185 -10.20 28.17 20.17
N ALA A 186 -9.39 27.18 19.77
CA ALA A 186 -8.79 26.20 20.68
C ALA A 186 -7.49 26.68 21.35
N GLY A 187 -7.12 27.96 21.21
CA GLY A 187 -5.91 28.56 21.79
C GLY A 187 -4.68 28.55 20.89
N GLY A 188 -4.84 28.33 19.58
CA GLY A 188 -3.75 28.38 18.61
C GLY A 188 -3.32 29.82 18.26
N ASN A 189 -2.02 30.06 18.15
CA ASN A 189 -1.47 31.34 17.71
C ASN A 189 -1.66 31.54 16.20
N LYS A 190 -2.38 32.60 15.84
CA LYS A 190 -2.72 32.97 14.46
C LYS A 190 -1.50 33.15 13.54
N ASP A 191 -0.37 33.61 14.06
CA ASP A 191 0.84 33.86 13.25
C ASP A 191 1.58 32.57 12.87
N THR A 192 1.26 31.45 13.53
CA THR A 192 1.94 30.15 13.36
C THR A 192 1.07 29.10 12.65
N LEU A 193 -0.07 29.51 12.08
CA LEU A 193 -1.01 28.62 11.42
C LEU A 193 -0.38 27.95 10.19
N GLU A 194 -0.45 26.63 10.15
CA GLU A 194 0.03 25.80 9.05
C GLU A 194 -1.05 24.77 8.69
N VAL A 195 -1.42 24.70 7.40
CA VAL A 195 -2.29 23.63 6.90
C VAL A 195 -1.46 22.36 6.75
N VAL A 196 -1.79 21.33 7.52
CA VAL A 196 -1.05 20.06 7.53
C VAL A 196 -1.70 18.99 6.67
N GLU A 197 -3.01 19.08 6.46
CA GLU A 197 -3.77 18.06 5.76
C GLU A 197 -4.96 18.65 5.01
N ILE A 198 -5.10 18.23 3.76
CA ILE A 198 -6.29 18.46 2.94
C ILE A 198 -6.55 17.14 2.24
N GLU A 199 -7.66 16.50 2.57
CA GLU A 199 -8.07 15.23 1.97
C GLU A 199 -9.43 15.42 1.30
N MET A 200 -9.51 15.02 0.04
CA MET A 200 -10.75 14.98 -0.73
C MET A 200 -11.04 13.54 -1.12
N ILE A 201 -12.11 13.00 -0.55
CA ILE A 201 -12.55 11.63 -0.74
C ILE A 201 -13.86 11.66 -1.53
N PRO A 202 -13.85 11.38 -2.84
CA PRO A 202 -15.08 11.33 -3.62
C PRO A 202 -15.96 10.18 -3.13
N ILE A 203 -17.27 10.42 -3.02
CA ILE A 203 -18.24 9.43 -2.58
C ILE A 203 -18.76 8.67 -3.81
N SER A 204 -18.23 7.47 -4.02
CA SER A 204 -18.31 6.78 -5.32
C SER A 204 -19.70 6.27 -5.70
N TYR A 205 -20.59 6.08 -4.74
CA TYR A 205 -21.97 5.63 -4.96
C TYR A 205 -22.98 6.77 -5.17
N VAL A 206 -22.53 8.03 -5.20
CA VAL A 206 -23.43 9.19 -5.40
C VAL A 206 -23.16 9.86 -6.74
N THR A 207 -24.19 10.02 -7.55
CA THR A 207 -24.10 10.55 -8.93
C THR A 207 -24.00 12.07 -9.01
N ASN A 208 -24.19 12.79 -7.89
CA ASN A 208 -24.10 14.24 -7.83
C ASN A 208 -22.67 14.76 -7.60
N GLY A 209 -21.65 13.87 -7.59
CA GLY A 209 -20.26 14.23 -7.38
C GLY A 209 -19.91 14.59 -5.93
N ALA A 210 -20.74 14.23 -4.96
CA ALA A 210 -20.47 14.47 -3.54
C ALA A 210 -19.06 14.01 -3.14
N THR A 211 -18.33 14.87 -2.45
CA THR A 211 -16.96 14.64 -2.01
C THR A 211 -16.85 15.01 -0.55
N ARG A 212 -16.30 14.11 0.27
CA ARG A 212 -15.95 14.42 1.66
C ARG A 212 -14.64 15.20 1.68
N LEU A 213 -14.66 16.38 2.27
CA LEU A 213 -13.52 17.29 2.41
C LEU A 213 -13.10 17.31 3.88
N VAL A 214 -11.86 16.90 4.14
CA VAL A 214 -11.22 16.96 5.46
C VAL A 214 -10.05 17.94 5.40
N VAL A 215 -10.06 18.95 6.26
CA VAL A 215 -8.96 19.93 6.36
C VAL A 215 -8.49 20.01 7.81
N ARG A 216 -7.19 19.88 8.03
CA ARG A 216 -6.56 20.03 9.34
C ARG A 216 -5.49 21.13 9.31
N VAL A 217 -5.60 22.04 10.27
CA VAL A 217 -4.68 23.16 10.48
C VAL A 217 -4.08 23.03 11.88
N VAL A 218 -2.80 23.35 12.01
CA VAL A 218 -2.10 23.37 13.31
C VAL A 218 -1.46 24.72 13.57
N ALA A 219 -1.32 25.08 14.84
CA ALA A 219 -0.61 26.27 15.31
C ALA A 219 0.09 25.98 16.64
N ASP A 220 1.09 26.79 16.98
CA ASP A 220 1.69 26.77 18.31
C ASP A 220 0.70 27.36 19.32
N LEU A 221 0.79 26.98 20.60
CA LEU A 221 -0.08 27.51 21.65
C LEU A 221 0.16 29.03 21.79
N SER A 222 -0.91 29.81 21.93
CA SER A 222 -0.79 31.26 22.16
C SER A 222 -0.26 31.55 23.57
N ASP A 223 0.84 32.31 23.65
CA ASP A 223 1.35 32.88 24.90
C ASP A 223 0.43 34.02 25.36
N GLY A 224 -0.74 33.69 25.91
CA GLY A 224 -1.67 34.72 26.38
C GLY A 224 -3.13 34.29 26.55
N HIS A 225 -3.42 33.03 26.87
CA HIS A 225 -4.77 32.70 27.34
C HIS A 225 -4.95 33.31 28.75
N GLU A 226 -5.50 34.53 28.80
CA GLU A 226 -6.24 34.97 29.99
C GLU A 226 -7.34 33.94 30.26
N ASP A 227 -7.48 33.57 31.53
CA ASP A 227 -8.41 32.59 32.06
C ASP A 227 -9.79 32.74 31.40
N LEU A 228 -10.15 31.82 30.50
CA LEU A 228 -11.54 31.64 30.14
C LEU A 228 -12.25 31.17 31.40
N GLU A 229 -13.34 31.86 31.76
CA GLU A 229 -14.19 31.59 32.91
C GLU A 229 -14.34 30.07 33.13
N GLU A 230 -13.96 29.61 34.33
CA GLU A 230 -14.12 28.22 34.76
C GLU A 230 -15.55 27.75 34.40
N GLU A 231 -15.67 26.85 33.43
CA GLU A 231 -16.90 26.09 33.27
C GLU A 231 -17.13 25.30 34.56
N ASP A 232 -18.34 25.46 35.09
CA ASP A 232 -18.91 24.95 36.34
C ASP A 232 -18.22 23.65 36.85
N PRO A 233 -17.65 23.60 38.08
CA PRO A 233 -16.90 22.46 38.63
C PRO A 233 -17.68 21.14 38.73
N THR A 234 -18.97 21.14 38.41
CA THR A 234 -19.88 20.00 38.50
C THR A 234 -19.60 18.89 37.47
N VAL A 235 -18.89 19.18 36.37
CA VAL A 235 -18.55 18.16 35.36
C VAL A 235 -17.39 17.26 35.83
N LEU A 236 -16.41 17.81 36.56
CA LEU A 236 -15.25 17.06 37.08
C LEU A 236 -15.62 16.12 38.25
N GLU A 237 -16.60 16.48 39.08
CA GLU A 237 -17.11 15.57 40.13
C GLU A 237 -17.92 14.39 39.58
N THR A 238 -18.49 14.52 38.37
CA THR A 238 -19.24 13.44 37.74
C THR A 238 -18.29 12.37 37.17
N PHE A 239 -17.10 12.76 36.72
CA PHE A 239 -16.07 11.82 36.26
C PHE A 239 -15.36 11.09 37.40
N SER A 240 -15.12 11.75 38.55
CA SER A 240 -14.43 11.14 39.69
C SER A 240 -15.30 10.12 40.46
N LYS A 241 -16.63 10.22 40.41
CA LYS A 241 -17.56 9.26 41.04
C LYS A 241 -17.84 7.99 40.25
N SER A 242 -17.27 7.80 39.06
CA SER A 242 -17.47 6.60 38.23
C SER A 242 -16.27 5.64 38.19
N LEU A 243 -15.20 5.92 38.95
CA LEU A 243 -14.02 5.06 39.07
C LEU A 243 -14.04 4.30 40.41
N ASP A 244 -15.05 3.46 40.60
CA ASP A 244 -14.94 2.33 41.51
C ASP A 244 -13.94 1.34 40.89
N SER A 245 -12.69 1.41 41.38
CA SER A 245 -11.54 0.69 40.85
C SER A 245 -11.44 -0.78 41.32
N ASP A 246 -12.50 -1.35 41.89
CA ASP A 246 -12.45 -2.66 42.57
C ASP A 246 -13.36 -3.75 41.98
N SER A 247 -13.92 -3.62 40.76
CA SER A 247 -14.83 -4.66 40.22
C SER A 247 -14.59 -5.18 38.80
N TYR A 248 -13.53 -4.79 38.10
CA TYR A 248 -13.21 -5.30 36.76
C TYR A 248 -11.87 -6.04 36.65
N ILE A 249 -11.55 -6.87 37.63
CA ILE A 249 -10.48 -7.87 37.51
C ILE A 249 -11.12 -9.26 37.61
N ASN A 250 -11.83 -9.68 36.56
CA ASN A 250 -12.13 -11.09 36.34
C ASN A 250 -11.69 -11.47 34.92
N GLU A 251 -10.73 -12.39 34.89
CA GLU A 251 -10.39 -13.31 33.80
C GLU A 251 -10.44 -12.75 32.37
N VAL A 252 -9.38 -12.03 31.99
CA VAL A 252 -8.97 -11.97 30.57
C VAL A 252 -7.74 -12.84 30.43
N ASP A 253 -7.98 -14.15 30.37
CA ASP A 253 -6.96 -15.12 29.97
C ASP A 253 -6.57 -14.86 28.51
N SER A 254 -5.26 -14.69 28.31
CA SER A 254 -4.57 -14.44 27.04
C SER A 254 -4.87 -13.09 26.35
N LYS A 255 -3.99 -12.11 26.58
CA LYS A 255 -3.75 -11.07 25.56
C LYS A 255 -3.18 -11.78 24.33
N ALA A 256 -3.99 -11.85 23.26
CA ALA A 256 -3.56 -12.34 21.96
C ALA A 256 -2.54 -11.36 21.34
N SER A 257 -1.29 -11.46 21.77
CA SER A 257 -0.15 -10.85 21.10
C SER A 257 0.71 -11.98 20.55
N SER A 258 0.20 -12.65 19.52
CA SER A 258 1.06 -13.42 18.61
C SER A 258 1.79 -12.39 17.76
N CYS A 259 2.95 -11.93 18.23
CA CYS A 259 3.88 -11.23 17.35
C CYS A 259 4.41 -12.29 16.38
N ASP A 260 3.81 -12.38 15.19
CA ASP A 260 4.29 -13.26 14.13
C ASP A 260 5.76 -12.93 13.88
N THR A 261 6.63 -13.88 14.20
CA THR A 261 8.05 -13.79 13.90
C THR A 261 8.15 -13.85 12.38
N VAL A 262 8.25 -12.69 11.72
CA VAL A 262 8.40 -12.61 10.26
C VAL A 262 9.64 -13.41 9.90
N LYS A 263 9.45 -14.59 9.30
CA LYS A 263 10.57 -15.40 8.81
C LYS A 263 11.29 -14.56 7.77
N GLN A 264 12.51 -14.15 8.09
CA GLN A 264 13.33 -13.38 7.18
C GLN A 264 13.76 -14.30 6.04
N VAL A 265 13.12 -14.17 4.89
CA VAL A 265 13.46 -14.93 3.69
C VAL A 265 14.66 -14.25 3.04
N ASP A 266 15.71 -15.02 2.76
CA ASP A 266 16.81 -14.53 1.94
C ASP A 266 16.33 -14.42 0.48
N VAL A 267 15.97 -13.20 0.09
CA VAL A 267 15.44 -12.87 -1.23
C VAL A 267 16.47 -13.18 -2.35
N GLU A 268 17.77 -13.11 -2.05
CA GLU A 268 18.84 -13.31 -3.03
C GLU A 268 18.97 -14.79 -3.43
N SER A 269 18.95 -15.68 -2.45
CA SER A 269 18.99 -17.13 -2.70
C SER A 269 17.62 -17.76 -3.00
N TYR A 270 16.51 -17.05 -2.76
CA TYR A 270 15.17 -17.56 -3.03
C TYR A 270 15.00 -18.07 -4.47
N ARG A 271 14.32 -19.21 -4.62
CA ARG A 271 13.97 -19.82 -5.90
C ARG A 271 12.50 -20.26 -5.87
N PRO A 272 11.69 -19.94 -6.89
CA PRO A 272 10.32 -20.41 -6.98
C PRO A 272 10.27 -21.93 -7.16
N ARG A 273 9.20 -22.57 -6.65
CA ARG A 273 8.96 -24.00 -6.84
C ARG A 273 8.33 -24.24 -8.21
N ILE A 274 9.10 -24.81 -9.13
CA ILE A 274 8.65 -25.11 -10.50
C ILE A 274 8.71 -26.63 -10.71
N GLU A 275 7.61 -27.21 -11.19
CA GLU A 275 7.51 -28.64 -11.53
C GLU A 275 6.90 -28.78 -12.93
N GLY A 276 7.75 -29.08 -13.92
CA GLY A 276 7.36 -29.08 -15.34
C GLY A 276 6.83 -27.70 -15.75
N ASP A 277 5.62 -27.66 -16.29
CA ASP A 277 4.97 -26.43 -16.77
C ASP A 277 4.23 -25.65 -15.68
N LEU A 278 4.33 -26.07 -14.42
CA LEU A 278 3.61 -25.44 -13.31
C LEU A 278 4.57 -24.77 -12.33
N TRP A 279 4.32 -23.51 -12.05
CA TRP A 279 4.91 -22.75 -10.96
C TRP A 279 3.94 -22.74 -9.77
N PHE A 280 4.36 -23.35 -8.66
CA PHE A 280 3.62 -23.40 -7.40
C PHE A 280 3.97 -22.19 -6.55
N LEU A 281 2.98 -21.32 -6.32
CA LEU A 281 3.19 -20.06 -5.60
C LEU A 281 3.34 -20.31 -4.09
N SER A 282 4.39 -19.74 -3.52
CA SER A 282 4.56 -19.57 -2.07
C SER A 282 4.04 -18.22 -1.59
N GLU A 283 3.98 -18.02 -0.28
CA GLU A 283 3.72 -16.69 0.30
C GLU A 283 4.74 -15.64 -0.17
N THR A 284 6.01 -16.02 -0.33
CA THR A 284 7.05 -15.13 -0.85
C THR A 284 6.80 -14.75 -2.31
N ASP A 285 6.34 -15.69 -3.14
CA ASP A 285 5.97 -15.38 -4.53
C ASP A 285 4.80 -14.40 -4.58
N LEU A 286 3.78 -14.61 -3.73
CA LEU A 286 2.63 -13.71 -3.61
C LEU A 286 3.04 -12.31 -3.14
N GLN A 287 4.02 -12.18 -2.24
CA GLN A 287 4.55 -10.88 -1.81
C GLN A 287 5.23 -10.13 -2.96
N PHE A 288 6.03 -10.84 -3.77
CA PHE A 288 6.64 -10.22 -4.95
C PHE A 288 5.59 -9.85 -6.00
N LEU A 289 4.62 -10.73 -6.24
CA LEU A 289 3.50 -10.42 -7.14
C LEU A 289 2.72 -9.19 -6.65
N GLN A 290 2.53 -9.01 -5.35
CA GLN A 290 1.77 -7.86 -4.81
C GLN A 290 2.40 -6.51 -5.21
N ASP A 291 3.70 -6.32 -4.99
CA ASP A 291 4.39 -5.09 -5.41
C ASP A 291 4.46 -5.00 -6.94
N GLY A 292 4.72 -6.12 -7.62
CA GLY A 292 4.83 -6.20 -9.06
C GLY A 292 3.59 -5.77 -9.81
N THR A 293 2.44 -6.36 -9.46
CA THR A 293 1.15 -6.04 -10.07
C THR A 293 0.70 -4.63 -9.71
N GLY A 294 1.09 -4.11 -8.54
CA GLY A 294 0.86 -2.71 -8.18
C GLY A 294 1.63 -1.74 -9.09
N VAL A 295 2.89 -2.04 -9.44
CA VAL A 295 3.65 -1.24 -10.43
C VAL A 295 2.99 -1.30 -11.80
N LEU A 296 2.66 -2.51 -12.28
CA LEU A 296 2.03 -2.70 -13.60
C LEU A 296 0.58 -2.18 -13.67
N GLY A 297 -0.05 -1.90 -12.52
CA GLY A 297 -1.38 -1.29 -12.43
C GLY A 297 -1.41 0.20 -12.76
N VAL A 298 -0.27 0.88 -12.88
CA VAL A 298 -0.19 2.30 -13.33
C VAL A 298 -1.09 3.25 -12.51
N GLY A 299 -1.24 2.99 -11.21
CA GLY A 299 -2.12 3.75 -10.32
C GLY A 299 -3.55 3.20 -10.19
N SER A 300 -3.90 2.13 -10.90
CA SER A 300 -5.26 1.56 -10.97
C SER A 300 -5.37 0.13 -10.41
N CYS A 301 -6.45 -0.55 -10.82
CA CYS A 301 -6.79 -1.96 -10.56
C CYS A 301 -6.97 -2.32 -9.07
N GLY A 302 -7.13 -1.30 -8.22
CA GLY A 302 -7.25 -1.39 -6.76
C GLY A 302 -6.06 -2.08 -6.05
N ASP A 303 -6.05 -1.97 -4.72
CA ASP A 303 -4.98 -2.56 -3.91
C ASP A 303 -5.06 -4.09 -3.98
N ALA A 304 -3.97 -4.74 -4.38
CA ALA A 304 -3.86 -6.20 -4.40
C ALA A 304 -3.95 -6.83 -3.00
N TYR A 305 -3.80 -6.05 -1.92
CA TYR A 305 -3.61 -6.59 -0.57
C TYR A 305 -4.76 -7.44 -0.01
N PRO A 306 -6.04 -7.06 -0.10
CA PRO A 306 -7.13 -7.93 0.33
C PRO A 306 -7.09 -9.30 -0.37
N SER A 307 -6.94 -9.32 -1.70
CA SER A 307 -6.85 -10.55 -2.49
C SER A 307 -5.53 -11.32 -2.22
N TYR A 308 -4.42 -10.63 -1.96
CA TYR A 308 -3.17 -11.25 -1.48
C TYR A 308 -3.39 -11.99 -0.16
N VAL A 309 -4.06 -11.37 0.82
CA VAL A 309 -4.38 -12.02 2.10
C VAL A 309 -5.27 -13.25 1.88
N ALA A 310 -6.24 -13.17 0.96
CA ALA A 310 -7.06 -14.31 0.58
C ALA A 310 -6.24 -15.46 -0.05
N CYS A 311 -5.24 -15.14 -0.88
CA CYS A 311 -4.31 -16.13 -1.44
C CYS A 311 -3.47 -16.81 -0.33
N VAL A 312 -2.90 -16.02 0.58
CA VAL A 312 -2.13 -16.57 1.72
C VAL A 312 -3.00 -17.45 2.60
N HIS A 313 -4.25 -17.06 2.84
CA HIS A 313 -5.23 -17.88 3.56
C HIS A 313 -5.58 -19.18 2.83
N ALA A 314 -5.62 -19.17 1.50
CA ALA A 314 -5.79 -20.41 0.72
C ALA A 314 -4.58 -21.34 0.89
N LEU A 315 -3.35 -20.80 0.79
CA LEU A 315 -2.11 -21.56 1.01
C LEU A 315 -2.03 -22.16 2.42
N SER A 316 -2.41 -21.40 3.46
CA SER A 316 -2.38 -21.86 4.85
C SER A 316 -3.36 -23.02 5.13
N ARG A 317 -4.41 -23.14 4.30
CA ARG A 317 -5.35 -24.28 4.30
C ARG A 317 -4.88 -25.47 3.45
N GLY A 318 -3.63 -25.47 3.00
CA GLY A 318 -3.03 -26.54 2.20
C GLY A 318 -3.52 -26.60 0.75
N LYS A 319 -4.13 -25.53 0.24
CA LYS A 319 -4.46 -25.42 -1.18
C LYS A 319 -3.23 -24.96 -1.95
N ASN A 320 -3.11 -25.41 -3.20
CA ASN A 320 -2.09 -24.91 -4.12
C ASN A 320 -2.67 -23.81 -5.00
N ILE A 321 -1.87 -22.77 -5.25
CA ILE A 321 -2.12 -21.76 -6.27
C ILE A 321 -1.00 -21.91 -7.31
N THR A 322 -1.37 -22.07 -8.58
CA THR A 322 -0.41 -22.41 -9.64
C THR A 322 -0.55 -21.51 -10.86
N ILE A 323 0.60 -21.15 -11.43
CA ILE A 323 0.72 -20.46 -12.71
C ILE A 323 1.33 -21.42 -13.72
N ARG A 324 0.72 -21.52 -14.91
CA ARG A 324 1.15 -22.37 -16.00
C ARG A 324 1.97 -21.58 -17.02
N ARG A 325 3.00 -22.23 -17.56
CA ARG A 325 3.82 -21.72 -18.66
C ARG A 325 2.97 -21.43 -19.90
N GLN A 326 3.16 -20.27 -20.53
CA GLN A 326 2.33 -19.80 -21.66
C GLN A 326 2.60 -20.58 -22.96
N ASP A 327 3.86 -20.84 -23.29
CA ASP A 327 4.31 -21.39 -24.57
C ASP A 327 3.97 -22.88 -24.78
N THR A 328 3.75 -23.64 -23.72
CA THR A 328 3.40 -25.07 -23.78
C THR A 328 1.89 -25.35 -23.79
N LEU A 329 1.06 -24.31 -23.77
CA LEU A 329 -0.39 -24.49 -23.79
C LEU A 329 -0.85 -25.14 -25.11
N PRO A 330 -1.72 -26.17 -25.10
CA PRO A 330 -2.26 -26.77 -26.33
C PRO A 330 -3.07 -25.78 -27.18
N ASP A 331 -3.06 -25.94 -28.50
CA ASP A 331 -3.77 -25.04 -29.45
C ASP A 331 -5.28 -24.96 -29.22
N ASP A 332 -5.88 -26.08 -28.84
CA ASP A 332 -7.32 -26.24 -28.59
C ASP A 332 -7.71 -26.01 -27.13
N ALA A 333 -6.77 -25.61 -26.28
CA ALA A 333 -7.04 -25.30 -24.88
C ALA A 333 -8.03 -24.14 -24.76
N VAL A 334 -8.91 -24.20 -23.76
CA VAL A 334 -9.85 -23.13 -23.46
C VAL A 334 -9.32 -22.29 -22.31
N VAL A 335 -9.13 -21.00 -22.55
CA VAL A 335 -8.67 -20.03 -21.54
C VAL A 335 -9.79 -19.05 -21.22
N VAL A 336 -10.10 -18.91 -19.94
CA VAL A 336 -11.12 -17.98 -19.44
C VAL A 336 -10.46 -16.67 -19.01
N ILE A 337 -11.08 -15.54 -19.34
CA ILE A 337 -10.65 -14.22 -18.87
C ILE A 337 -11.60 -13.74 -17.79
N ALA A 338 -11.04 -13.34 -16.66
CA ALA A 338 -11.80 -12.80 -15.53
C ALA A 338 -11.14 -11.55 -14.94
N GLY A 339 -11.90 -10.81 -14.14
CA GLY A 339 -11.42 -9.66 -13.39
C GLY A 339 -12.54 -8.99 -12.64
N PHE A 340 -12.31 -7.75 -12.23
CA PHE A 340 -13.31 -6.88 -11.65
C PHE A 340 -13.52 -5.64 -12.51
N MET A 341 -14.77 -5.17 -12.48
CA MET A 341 -15.18 -3.86 -12.95
C MET A 341 -15.78 -3.11 -11.76
N GLY A 342 -15.52 -1.81 -11.68
CA GLY A 342 -16.11 -0.96 -10.64
C GLY A 342 -15.18 0.13 -10.17
N SER A 343 -15.54 0.73 -9.04
CA SER A 343 -14.78 1.82 -8.45
C SER A 343 -13.70 1.28 -7.50
N PRO A 344 -12.42 1.66 -7.66
CA PRO A 344 -11.35 1.21 -6.77
C PRO A 344 -11.56 1.54 -5.29
N THR A 345 -12.25 2.64 -4.99
CA THR A 345 -12.61 3.04 -3.61
C THR A 345 -13.68 2.14 -3.00
N VAL A 346 -14.67 1.70 -3.79
CA VAL A 346 -15.72 0.77 -3.32
C VAL A 346 -15.10 -0.57 -2.93
N TYR A 347 -14.07 -1.03 -3.64
CA TYR A 347 -13.33 -2.24 -3.28
C TYR A 347 -12.68 -2.18 -1.89
N LEU A 348 -12.22 -1.00 -1.45
CA LEU A 348 -11.67 -0.84 -0.10
C LEU A 348 -12.74 -0.94 0.99
N GLU A 349 -13.99 -0.62 0.66
CA GLU A 349 -15.14 -0.68 1.58
C GLU A 349 -15.85 -2.04 1.54
N ARG A 350 -15.90 -2.65 0.35
CA ARG A 350 -16.53 -3.94 0.04
C ARG A 350 -15.46 -4.90 -0.47
N ILE A 351 -14.80 -5.57 0.46
CA ILE A 351 -13.84 -6.64 0.15
C ILE A 351 -14.56 -7.72 -0.68
N PRO A 352 -14.04 -8.12 -1.86
CA PRO A 352 -14.70 -9.12 -2.69
C PRO A 352 -14.86 -10.47 -2.00
N GLY A 353 -15.99 -11.11 -2.28
CA GLY A 353 -16.19 -12.53 -2.00
C GLY A 353 -15.56 -13.42 -3.07
N MET A 354 -15.84 -14.72 -2.97
CA MET A 354 -15.41 -15.69 -4.00
C MET A 354 -16.40 -15.86 -5.14
N HIS A 355 -17.63 -15.35 -5.01
CA HIS A 355 -18.72 -15.70 -5.93
C HIS A 355 -18.84 -14.74 -7.11
N GLU A 356 -18.42 -13.49 -6.95
CA GLU A 356 -18.43 -12.44 -7.97
C GLU A 356 -17.80 -12.93 -9.29
N VAL A 357 -16.53 -13.34 -9.23
CA VAL A 357 -15.82 -13.83 -10.42
C VAL A 357 -16.33 -15.21 -10.83
N THR A 358 -16.55 -16.13 -9.88
CA THR A 358 -16.89 -17.51 -10.22
C THR A 358 -18.28 -17.65 -10.84
N ASP A 359 -19.24 -16.83 -10.45
CA ASP A 359 -20.58 -16.79 -11.04
C ASP A 359 -20.56 -16.18 -12.44
N ALA A 360 -19.78 -15.09 -12.65
CA ALA A 360 -19.58 -14.53 -13.99
C ALA A 360 -18.94 -15.56 -14.94
N VAL A 361 -17.92 -16.30 -14.48
CA VAL A 361 -17.29 -17.37 -15.26
C VAL A 361 -18.28 -18.48 -15.60
N ARG A 362 -19.05 -18.98 -14.63
CA ARG A 362 -20.08 -20.02 -14.88
C ARG A 362 -21.11 -19.55 -15.91
N ALA A 363 -21.54 -18.30 -15.83
CA ALA A 363 -22.53 -17.72 -16.72
C ALA A 363 -22.00 -17.61 -18.17
N VAL A 364 -20.76 -17.17 -18.34
CA VAL A 364 -20.11 -17.11 -19.66
C VAL A 364 -19.89 -18.50 -20.24
N LEU A 365 -19.37 -19.45 -19.46
CA LEU A 365 -19.16 -20.83 -19.92
C LEU A 365 -20.47 -21.48 -20.38
N LYS A 366 -21.56 -21.29 -19.63
CA LYS A 366 -22.90 -21.75 -20.02
C LYS A 366 -23.37 -21.11 -21.32
N THR A 367 -23.15 -19.81 -21.50
CA THR A 367 -23.58 -19.06 -22.69
C THR A 367 -22.75 -19.40 -23.93
N ALA A 368 -21.45 -19.65 -23.74
CA ALA A 368 -20.53 -20.09 -24.78
C ALA A 368 -20.67 -21.59 -25.13
N ASN A 369 -21.55 -22.33 -24.42
CA ASN A 369 -21.69 -23.78 -24.53
C ASN A 369 -20.36 -24.53 -24.30
N THR A 370 -19.58 -24.05 -23.34
CA THR A 370 -18.26 -24.58 -22.98
C THR A 370 -18.36 -25.34 -21.67
N ALA A 371 -18.08 -26.65 -21.71
CA ALA A 371 -18.24 -27.52 -20.54
C ALA A 371 -17.12 -27.35 -19.48
N SER A 372 -15.90 -27.05 -19.93
CA SER A 372 -14.72 -26.91 -19.07
C SER A 372 -13.68 -25.98 -19.70
N PHE A 373 -12.72 -25.55 -18.89
CA PHE A 373 -11.58 -24.76 -19.33
C PHE A 373 -10.27 -25.29 -18.74
N ASP A 374 -9.14 -24.89 -19.34
CA ASP A 374 -7.80 -25.38 -19.03
C ASP A 374 -7.00 -24.42 -18.17
N ALA A 375 -7.16 -23.11 -18.40
CA ALA A 375 -6.48 -22.07 -17.65
C ALA A 375 -7.33 -20.78 -17.56
N MET A 376 -6.93 -19.90 -16.64
CA MET A 376 -7.51 -18.57 -16.49
C MET A 376 -6.44 -17.49 -16.67
N ILE A 377 -6.82 -16.33 -17.18
CA ILE A 377 -5.98 -15.14 -17.20
C ILE A 377 -6.76 -13.96 -16.66
N PRO A 378 -6.09 -12.98 -16.03
CA PRO A 378 -6.75 -11.73 -15.72
C PRO A 378 -6.98 -10.93 -17.01
N ASN A 379 -8.02 -10.07 -17.02
CA ASN A 379 -8.19 -9.13 -18.13
C ASN A 379 -6.96 -8.22 -18.30
N GLU A 380 -6.34 -7.87 -17.19
CA GLU A 380 -5.11 -7.08 -17.12
C GLU A 380 -4.29 -7.49 -15.89
N ILE A 381 -2.96 -7.38 -15.97
CA ILE A 381 -2.05 -7.83 -14.91
C ILE A 381 -2.05 -6.93 -13.65
N GLY A 382 -2.69 -5.76 -13.70
CA GLY A 382 -2.62 -4.77 -12.63
C GLY A 382 -3.35 -5.16 -11.34
N GLY A 383 -2.75 -4.81 -10.19
CA GLY A 383 -3.38 -4.81 -8.88
C GLY A 383 -4.17 -6.07 -8.52
N MET A 384 -5.43 -5.90 -8.13
CA MET A 384 -6.31 -7.00 -7.70
C MET A 384 -6.66 -7.97 -8.82
N ASN A 385 -6.73 -7.52 -10.08
CA ASN A 385 -7.21 -8.35 -11.20
C ASN A 385 -6.36 -9.60 -11.36
N ALA A 386 -5.04 -9.47 -11.21
CA ALA A 386 -4.11 -10.60 -11.20
C ALA A 386 -4.37 -11.58 -10.05
N PHE A 387 -4.63 -11.09 -8.83
CA PHE A 387 -4.87 -11.94 -7.66
C PHE A 387 -6.24 -12.60 -7.69
N GLU A 388 -7.27 -11.92 -8.18
CA GLU A 388 -8.60 -12.47 -8.35
C GLU A 388 -8.62 -13.57 -9.41
N ALA A 389 -7.82 -13.44 -10.48
CA ALA A 389 -7.60 -14.55 -11.41
C ALA A 389 -6.91 -15.75 -10.73
N LEU A 390 -5.92 -15.53 -9.86
CA LEU A 390 -5.28 -16.60 -9.09
C LEU A 390 -6.29 -17.32 -8.17
N LEU A 391 -7.11 -16.56 -7.44
CA LEU A 391 -8.12 -17.10 -6.53
C LEU A 391 -9.22 -17.85 -7.27
N ALA A 392 -9.75 -17.28 -8.36
CA ALA A 392 -10.78 -17.90 -9.16
C ALA A 392 -10.27 -19.19 -9.82
N ALA A 393 -9.06 -19.17 -10.41
CA ALA A 393 -8.43 -20.38 -10.95
C ALA A 393 -8.29 -21.47 -9.89
N GLN A 394 -7.77 -21.12 -8.70
CA GLN A 394 -7.67 -22.03 -7.55
C GLN A 394 -9.05 -22.62 -7.21
N HIS A 395 -10.09 -21.80 -7.14
CA HIS A 395 -11.45 -22.24 -6.80
C HIS A 395 -11.99 -23.28 -7.78
N PHE A 396 -11.70 -23.14 -9.08
CA PHE A 396 -12.07 -24.11 -10.10
C PHE A 396 -11.13 -25.32 -10.19
N GLY A 397 -10.06 -25.38 -9.37
CA GLY A 397 -9.03 -26.42 -9.46
C GLY A 397 -8.20 -26.33 -10.74
N LYS A 398 -8.00 -25.12 -11.24
CA LYS A 398 -7.27 -24.78 -12.47
C LYS A 398 -6.06 -23.90 -12.14
N SER A 399 -5.22 -23.65 -13.15
CA SER A 399 -4.08 -22.74 -13.03
C SER A 399 -4.38 -21.43 -13.75
N THR A 400 -3.72 -20.35 -13.34
CA THR A 400 -3.60 -19.20 -14.23
C THR A 400 -2.55 -19.48 -15.31
N LEU A 401 -2.58 -18.75 -16.41
CA LEU A 401 -1.52 -18.77 -17.43
C LEU A 401 -0.59 -17.56 -17.22
N ASP A 402 0.71 -17.70 -17.49
CA ASP A 402 1.69 -16.61 -17.36
C ASP A 402 1.56 -15.56 -18.49
N THR A 403 0.42 -14.88 -18.52
CA THR A 403 0.04 -13.84 -19.48
C THR A 403 -1.20 -13.10 -18.97
N ASP A 404 -1.55 -12.01 -19.63
CA ASP A 404 -2.78 -11.24 -19.48
C ASP A 404 -3.16 -10.64 -20.85
N CYS A 405 -4.26 -9.90 -20.95
CA CYS A 405 -4.67 -9.35 -22.25
C CYS A 405 -3.98 -8.03 -22.62
N VAL A 406 -3.14 -7.43 -21.75
CA VAL A 406 -2.66 -6.05 -21.88
C VAL A 406 -1.16 -5.86 -21.62
N ALA A 407 -0.61 -6.47 -20.57
CA ALA A 407 0.71 -6.23 -19.92
C ALA A 407 0.88 -4.86 -19.22
N ARG A 408 -0.21 -4.10 -19.09
CA ARG A 408 -0.37 -2.93 -18.22
C ARG A 408 -1.85 -2.84 -17.81
N ALA A 409 -2.26 -1.73 -17.19
CA ALA A 409 -3.67 -1.44 -16.93
C ALA A 409 -4.25 -0.39 -17.90
N TYR A 410 -5.55 -0.49 -18.15
CA TYR A 410 -6.32 0.46 -18.96
C TYR A 410 -7.76 0.64 -18.42
N PRO A 411 -8.42 1.81 -18.62
CA PRO A 411 -9.72 2.06 -18.00
C PRO A 411 -10.89 1.20 -18.51
N PHE A 412 -10.78 0.68 -19.73
CA PHE A 412 -11.87 0.00 -20.44
C PHE A 412 -11.55 -1.47 -20.73
N LEU A 413 -12.54 -2.36 -20.65
CA LEU A 413 -12.36 -3.80 -20.88
C LEU A 413 -11.89 -4.14 -22.29
N TRP A 414 -12.25 -3.31 -23.26
CA TRP A 414 -11.89 -3.52 -24.66
C TRP A 414 -10.49 -3.02 -25.01
N GLN A 415 -9.77 -2.36 -24.10
CA GLN A 415 -8.38 -1.93 -24.32
C GLN A 415 -7.41 -3.09 -24.11
N THR A 416 -7.56 -4.12 -24.95
CA THR A 416 -6.75 -5.34 -24.92
C THR A 416 -6.13 -5.65 -26.27
N VAL A 417 -5.04 -6.43 -26.27
CA VAL A 417 -4.38 -6.89 -27.50
C VAL A 417 -5.34 -7.70 -28.39
N ARG A 418 -6.30 -8.39 -27.78
CA ARG A 418 -7.35 -9.14 -28.49
C ARG A 418 -8.26 -8.22 -29.30
N CYS A 419 -8.67 -7.11 -28.70
CA CYS A 419 -9.57 -6.16 -29.34
C CYS A 419 -8.87 -5.32 -30.42
N LEU A 420 -7.54 -5.18 -30.39
CA LEU A 420 -6.77 -4.66 -31.54
C LEU A 420 -6.93 -5.54 -32.80
N GLN A 421 -7.25 -6.81 -32.61
CA GLN A 421 -7.57 -7.78 -33.66
C GLN A 421 -9.08 -7.92 -33.89
N HIS A 422 -9.89 -6.98 -33.39
CA HIS A 422 -11.35 -6.94 -33.51
C HIS A 422 -12.08 -8.16 -32.91
N VAL A 423 -11.46 -8.83 -31.94
CA VAL A 423 -12.13 -9.90 -31.20
C VAL A 423 -13.22 -9.29 -30.31
N PRO A 424 -14.47 -9.78 -30.37
CA PRO A 424 -15.56 -9.27 -29.55
C PRO A 424 -15.44 -9.73 -28.09
N LEU A 425 -15.83 -8.88 -27.16
CA LEU A 425 -15.88 -9.19 -25.72
C LEU A 425 -16.97 -10.20 -25.36
N VAL A 426 -18.04 -10.28 -26.14
CA VAL A 426 -19.20 -11.16 -25.88
C VAL A 426 -18.97 -12.61 -26.35
N PRO A 427 -19.50 -13.63 -25.65
CA PRO A 427 -20.37 -13.52 -24.47
C PRO A 427 -19.61 -13.03 -23.24
N ALA A 428 -20.25 -12.13 -22.49
CA ALA A 428 -19.70 -11.54 -21.26
C ALA A 428 -20.72 -11.62 -20.12
N ALA A 429 -20.25 -11.52 -18.89
CA ALA A 429 -21.10 -11.46 -17.71
C ALA A 429 -20.50 -10.59 -16.60
N ALA A 430 -21.38 -10.02 -15.78
CA ALA A 430 -21.05 -9.29 -14.57
C ALA A 430 -21.87 -9.84 -13.38
N ALA A 431 -21.26 -9.97 -12.20
CA ALA A 431 -21.93 -10.51 -11.01
C ALA A 431 -21.44 -9.87 -9.70
N ASP A 432 -22.34 -9.81 -8.72
CA ASP A 432 -22.10 -9.33 -7.35
C ASP A 432 -21.90 -10.47 -6.34
N GLY A 433 -21.94 -11.73 -6.79
CA GLY A 433 -21.82 -12.91 -5.95
C GLY A 433 -23.12 -13.36 -5.26
N ALA A 434 -24.26 -12.74 -5.59
CA ALA A 434 -25.58 -13.12 -5.07
C ALA A 434 -26.28 -14.24 -5.88
N GLY A 435 -25.64 -14.75 -6.93
CA GLY A 435 -26.14 -15.87 -7.75
C GLY A 435 -27.05 -15.49 -8.93
N ASP A 436 -27.21 -14.21 -9.26
CA ASP A 436 -27.94 -13.72 -10.45
C ASP A 436 -27.03 -12.90 -11.40
N PRO A 437 -26.08 -13.54 -12.11
CA PRO A 437 -25.17 -12.84 -13.01
C PRO A 437 -25.92 -12.21 -14.19
N LYS A 438 -25.58 -10.96 -14.54
CA LYS A 438 -26.07 -10.30 -15.75
C LYS A 438 -25.24 -10.74 -16.94
N VAL A 439 -25.89 -11.31 -17.96
CA VAL A 439 -25.24 -11.92 -19.12
C VAL A 439 -25.50 -11.11 -20.38
N PHE A 440 -24.44 -10.86 -21.14
CA PHE A 440 -24.44 -10.16 -22.41
C PHE A 440 -24.02 -11.14 -23.50
N ALA A 441 -25.01 -11.78 -24.16
CA ALA A 441 -24.76 -12.82 -25.15
C ALA A 441 -24.27 -12.27 -26.49
N ALA A 442 -24.79 -11.10 -26.89
CA ALA A 442 -24.43 -10.41 -28.12
C ALA A 442 -24.63 -8.91 -27.96
N THR A 443 -23.78 -8.14 -28.64
CA THR A 443 -23.78 -6.68 -28.72
C THR A 443 -23.33 -6.28 -30.12
N LYS A 444 -23.57 -5.02 -30.49
CA LYS A 444 -23.16 -4.41 -31.75
C LYS A 444 -21.64 -4.34 -31.87
N ASP A 445 -20.97 -3.91 -30.81
CA ASP A 445 -19.53 -3.71 -30.77
C ASP A 445 -18.99 -3.75 -29.32
N ASN A 446 -17.67 -3.66 -29.18
CA ASN A 446 -17.00 -3.70 -27.87
C ASN A 446 -17.30 -2.46 -27.01
N LEU A 447 -17.64 -1.32 -27.62
CA LEU A 447 -18.01 -0.11 -26.90
C LEU A 447 -19.39 -0.26 -26.26
N GLU A 448 -20.38 -0.77 -27.00
CA GLU A 448 -21.70 -1.08 -26.43
C GLU A 448 -21.59 -2.13 -25.30
N THR A 449 -20.71 -3.12 -25.46
CA THR A 449 -20.49 -4.13 -24.41
C THR A 449 -19.97 -3.49 -23.12
N GLU A 450 -19.00 -2.60 -23.24
CA GLU A 450 -18.42 -1.85 -22.14
C GLU A 450 -19.47 -1.00 -21.40
N GLU A 451 -20.28 -0.24 -22.15
CA GLU A 451 -21.34 0.60 -21.59
C GLU A 451 -22.37 -0.24 -20.82
N LEU A 452 -22.87 -1.33 -21.42
CA LEU A 452 -23.86 -2.21 -20.81
C LEU A 452 -23.31 -2.93 -19.55
N MET A 453 -22.06 -3.38 -19.59
CA MET A 453 -21.42 -4.02 -18.43
C MET A 453 -21.21 -3.02 -17.28
N ARG A 454 -20.87 -1.76 -17.60
CA ARG A 454 -20.65 -0.70 -16.61
C ARG A 454 -21.94 -0.23 -15.96
N ASP A 455 -23.02 -0.16 -16.72
CA ASP A 455 -24.36 0.08 -16.19
C ASP A 455 -24.78 -1.04 -15.24
N ALA A 456 -24.60 -2.31 -15.64
CA ALA A 456 -24.87 -3.45 -14.76
C ALA A 456 -23.98 -3.44 -13.52
N CYS A 457 -22.70 -3.08 -13.64
CA CYS A 457 -21.81 -2.94 -12.48
C CYS A 457 -22.32 -1.89 -11.48
N THR A 458 -22.89 -0.79 -11.97
CA THR A 458 -23.48 0.26 -11.13
C THR A 458 -24.65 -0.29 -10.33
N ASP A 459 -25.56 -1.02 -10.99
CA ASP A 459 -26.72 -1.66 -10.36
C ASP A 459 -26.32 -2.75 -9.34
N LEU A 460 -25.20 -3.44 -9.59
CA LEU A 460 -24.62 -4.47 -8.73
C LEU A 460 -23.81 -3.91 -7.52
N GLY A 461 -24.00 -2.63 -7.21
CA GLY A 461 -23.35 -1.97 -6.08
C GLY A 461 -21.97 -1.40 -6.40
N SER A 462 -21.75 -0.97 -7.65
CA SER A 462 -20.53 -0.29 -8.14
C SER A 462 -19.22 -1.10 -8.03
N LEU A 463 -19.34 -2.42 -7.86
CA LEU A 463 -18.26 -3.39 -7.89
C LEU A 463 -18.82 -4.75 -8.31
N ALA A 464 -18.32 -5.30 -9.41
CA ALA A 464 -18.77 -6.58 -9.95
C ALA A 464 -17.58 -7.41 -10.45
N GLY A 465 -17.61 -8.70 -10.19
CA GLY A 465 -16.76 -9.66 -10.88
C GLY A 465 -17.24 -9.83 -12.31
N ILE A 466 -16.30 -9.89 -13.25
CA ILE A 466 -16.59 -9.97 -14.67
C ILE A 466 -15.90 -11.18 -15.31
N CYS A 467 -16.52 -11.66 -16.38
CA CYS A 467 -15.93 -12.63 -17.30
C CYS A 467 -16.29 -12.20 -18.72
N VAL A 468 -15.34 -12.31 -19.65
CA VAL A 468 -15.56 -12.02 -21.07
C VAL A 468 -15.30 -13.27 -21.91
N LYS A 469 -15.50 -13.15 -23.23
CA LYS A 469 -15.39 -14.25 -24.19
C LYS A 469 -14.10 -15.08 -23.96
N PRO A 470 -14.23 -16.39 -23.69
CA PRO A 470 -13.09 -17.30 -23.62
C PRO A 470 -12.30 -17.33 -24.93
N LEU A 471 -11.04 -17.72 -24.86
CA LEU A 471 -10.14 -17.80 -26.00
C LEU A 471 -9.52 -19.20 -26.13
N ASP A 472 -9.07 -19.51 -27.34
CA ASP A 472 -8.34 -20.73 -27.63
C ASP A 472 -6.84 -20.58 -27.33
N GLY A 473 -6.10 -21.69 -27.30
CA GLY A 473 -4.68 -21.67 -26.96
C GLY A 473 -3.79 -20.98 -27.99
N ILE A 474 -4.23 -20.89 -29.25
CA ILE A 474 -3.52 -20.14 -30.29
C ILE A 474 -3.57 -18.64 -29.96
N GLU A 475 -4.77 -18.13 -29.67
CA GLU A 475 -4.95 -16.74 -29.23
C GLU A 475 -4.18 -16.48 -27.93
N ALA A 476 -4.23 -17.40 -26.95
CA ALA A 476 -3.55 -17.26 -25.66
C ALA A 476 -2.03 -17.06 -25.79
N ARG A 477 -1.39 -17.73 -26.75
CA ARG A 477 0.06 -17.60 -27.00
C ARG A 477 0.43 -16.33 -27.76
N SER A 478 -0.54 -15.66 -28.38
CA SER A 478 -0.34 -14.37 -29.04
C SER A 478 -0.41 -13.17 -28.09
N LEU A 479 -0.95 -13.38 -26.89
CA LEU A 479 -1.05 -12.38 -25.83
C LEU A 479 0.33 -11.97 -25.27
N PRO A 480 0.43 -10.81 -24.60
CA PRO A 480 1.65 -10.36 -23.94
C PRO A 480 2.35 -11.45 -23.13
N ARG A 481 3.66 -11.58 -23.33
CA ARG A 481 4.42 -12.70 -22.76
C ARG A 481 4.77 -12.47 -21.31
N ASN A 482 4.60 -13.53 -20.50
CA ASN A 482 5.21 -13.68 -19.19
C ASN A 482 4.81 -12.59 -18.18
N SER A 483 3.55 -12.15 -18.20
CA SER A 483 3.10 -11.00 -17.39
C SER A 483 3.20 -11.23 -15.87
N PHE A 484 2.91 -12.45 -15.39
CA PHE A 484 3.10 -12.78 -13.97
C PHE A 484 4.58 -12.90 -13.62
N SER A 485 5.40 -13.48 -14.51
CA SER A 485 6.85 -13.50 -14.34
C SER A 485 7.46 -12.09 -14.28
N LEU A 486 6.97 -11.16 -15.11
CA LEU A 486 7.38 -9.75 -15.08
C LEU A 486 7.02 -9.09 -13.76
N ALA A 487 5.76 -9.22 -13.32
CA ALA A 487 5.32 -8.70 -12.02
C ALA A 487 6.19 -9.26 -10.89
N TRP A 488 6.44 -10.56 -10.89
CA TRP A 488 7.28 -11.21 -9.88
C TRP A 488 8.72 -10.70 -9.88
N SER A 489 9.34 -10.50 -11.06
CA SER A 489 10.68 -9.91 -11.19
C SER A 489 10.74 -8.49 -10.62
N ILE A 490 9.76 -7.64 -10.97
CA ILE A 490 9.64 -6.28 -10.45
C ILE A 490 9.55 -6.29 -8.92
N GLY A 491 8.63 -7.05 -8.35
CA GLY A 491 8.45 -7.11 -6.90
C GLY A 491 9.64 -7.72 -6.17
N ARG A 492 10.30 -8.73 -6.77
CA ARG A 492 11.54 -9.28 -6.23
C ARG A 492 12.67 -8.24 -6.22
N SER A 493 12.78 -7.41 -7.25
CA SER A 493 13.75 -6.31 -7.34
C SER A 493 13.56 -5.29 -6.21
N ILE A 494 12.29 -4.93 -5.93
CA ILE A 494 11.91 -4.05 -4.82
C ILE A 494 12.25 -4.72 -3.48
N ALA A 495 11.90 -6.00 -3.30
CA ALA A 495 12.19 -6.75 -2.08
C ALA A 495 13.70 -6.91 -1.81
N LEU A 496 14.50 -7.16 -2.86
CA LEU A 496 15.96 -7.20 -2.76
C LEU A 496 16.53 -5.86 -2.29
N SER A 497 16.00 -4.77 -2.84
CA SER A 497 16.43 -3.42 -2.49
C SER A 497 16.09 -3.07 -1.05
N ARG A 498 14.89 -3.46 -0.58
CA ARG A 498 14.49 -3.35 0.84
C ARG A 498 15.44 -4.15 1.74
N SER A 499 15.74 -5.41 1.38
CA SER A 499 16.65 -6.27 2.13
C SER A 499 18.08 -5.72 2.19
N LYS A 500 18.56 -5.10 1.11
CA LYS A 500 19.91 -4.52 1.01
C LYS A 500 19.97 -3.05 1.49
N LYS A 501 18.84 -2.46 1.85
CA LYS A 501 18.67 -1.03 2.21
C LYS A 501 19.23 -0.09 1.15
N THR A 502 19.06 -0.47 -0.11
CA THR A 502 19.37 0.36 -1.27
C THR A 502 18.10 0.99 -1.81
N ASP A 503 18.26 2.04 -2.59
CA ASP A 503 17.16 2.72 -3.26
C ASP A 503 16.39 1.75 -4.19
N PRO A 504 15.12 1.41 -3.89
CA PRO A 504 14.35 0.46 -4.70
C PRO A 504 14.13 0.90 -6.14
N VAL A 505 14.12 2.22 -6.36
CA VAL A 505 13.91 2.78 -7.69
C VAL A 505 15.09 2.48 -8.60
N THR A 506 16.33 2.63 -8.11
CA THR A 506 17.52 2.45 -8.94
C THR A 506 17.60 1.03 -9.53
N MET A 507 17.31 0.01 -8.72
CA MET A 507 17.33 -1.37 -9.18
C MET A 507 16.19 -1.67 -10.16
N LEU A 508 14.98 -1.20 -9.85
CA LEU A 508 13.82 -1.35 -10.73
C LEU A 508 14.09 -0.75 -12.13
N LEU A 509 14.59 0.49 -12.19
CA LEU A 509 14.86 1.17 -13.46
C LEU A 509 15.94 0.46 -14.27
N LYS A 510 16.95 -0.11 -13.60
CA LYS A 510 18.01 -0.88 -14.27
C LYS A 510 17.49 -2.20 -14.84
N GLU A 511 16.61 -2.89 -14.13
CA GLU A 511 16.08 -4.19 -14.56
C GLU A 511 15.01 -4.06 -15.65
N GLN A 512 14.23 -2.98 -15.61
CA GLN A 512 13.11 -2.75 -16.53
C GLN A 512 13.38 -1.67 -17.58
N ASN A 513 14.62 -1.20 -17.71
CA ASN A 513 15.03 -0.11 -18.59
C ASN A 513 14.13 1.14 -18.47
N GLY A 514 13.71 1.44 -17.24
CA GLY A 514 12.82 2.55 -16.92
C GLY A 514 13.55 3.87 -16.75
N VAL A 515 12.77 4.96 -16.65
CA VAL A 515 13.28 6.31 -16.40
C VAL A 515 12.70 6.90 -15.12
N LEU A 516 13.53 7.55 -14.30
CA LEU A 516 13.07 8.38 -13.19
C LEU A 516 12.57 9.72 -13.73
N LEU A 517 11.28 10.02 -13.57
CA LEU A 517 10.70 11.28 -14.03
C LEU A 517 10.88 12.39 -12.99
N PHE A 518 10.59 12.08 -11.71
CA PHE A 518 10.59 13.09 -10.64
C PHE A 518 10.70 12.48 -9.24
N ARG A 519 11.29 13.22 -8.32
CA ARG A 519 11.25 12.93 -6.87
C ARG A 519 10.69 14.15 -6.14
N GLY A 520 9.67 13.92 -5.32
CA GLY A 520 9.04 15.04 -4.66
C GLY A 520 7.95 14.68 -3.66
N LYS A 521 7.37 15.73 -3.10
CA LYS A 521 6.23 15.71 -2.20
C LYS A 521 4.97 16.05 -2.99
N ILE A 522 3.90 15.28 -2.79
CA ILE A 522 2.57 15.62 -3.32
C ILE A 522 2.05 16.86 -2.59
N THR A 523 1.73 17.90 -3.35
CA THR A 523 1.24 19.20 -2.85
C THR A 523 -0.20 19.49 -3.24
N SER A 524 -0.76 18.76 -4.20
CA SER A 524 -2.18 18.81 -4.51
C SER A 524 -2.62 17.50 -5.15
N VAL A 525 -3.84 17.07 -4.84
CA VAL A 525 -4.53 15.96 -5.49
C VAL A 525 -5.96 16.40 -5.75
N THR A 526 -6.38 16.38 -7.01
CA THR A 526 -7.78 16.60 -7.40
C THR A 526 -8.36 15.29 -7.93
N ARG A 527 -9.58 14.95 -7.53
CA ARG A 527 -10.29 13.74 -7.95
C ARG A 527 -11.74 14.06 -8.23
N HIS A 528 -12.24 13.51 -9.31
CA HIS A 528 -13.64 13.55 -9.71
C HIS A 528 -14.06 12.13 -10.10
N VAL A 529 -15.05 11.59 -9.40
CA VAL A 529 -15.61 10.27 -9.71
C VAL A 529 -16.94 10.45 -10.43
N ALA A 530 -17.06 9.86 -11.61
CA ALA A 530 -18.29 9.85 -12.39
C ALA A 530 -18.37 8.60 -13.25
N LYS A 531 -19.55 7.94 -13.28
CA LYS A 531 -19.83 6.75 -14.10
C LYS A 531 -18.77 5.63 -13.98
N GLY A 532 -18.28 5.38 -12.76
CA GLY A 532 -17.27 4.34 -12.52
C GLY A 532 -15.83 4.69 -12.95
N PHE A 533 -15.55 5.95 -13.30
CA PHE A 533 -14.19 6.45 -13.57
C PHE A 533 -13.77 7.46 -12.52
N THR A 534 -12.48 7.42 -12.15
CA THR A 534 -11.82 8.41 -11.29
C THR A 534 -10.86 9.22 -12.14
N ARG A 535 -11.22 10.48 -12.43
CA ARG A 535 -10.41 11.43 -13.20
C ARG A 535 -9.83 12.49 -12.30
N GLY A 536 -8.64 12.97 -12.62
CA GLY A 536 -8.03 14.01 -11.81
C GLY A 536 -6.58 14.27 -12.12
N SER A 537 -5.92 14.95 -11.18
CA SER A 537 -4.52 15.29 -11.32
C SER A 537 -3.79 15.32 -9.99
N VAL A 538 -2.47 15.11 -10.05
CA VAL A 538 -1.55 15.26 -8.93
C VAL A 538 -0.51 16.32 -9.27
N LEU A 539 -0.24 17.21 -8.31
CA LEU A 539 0.88 18.14 -8.38
C LEU A 539 1.95 17.74 -7.37
N LEU A 540 3.20 17.69 -7.82
CA LEU A 540 4.36 17.38 -7.00
C LEU A 540 5.35 18.54 -6.99
N SER A 541 5.97 18.76 -5.84
CA SER A 541 7.05 19.73 -5.65
C SER A 541 8.32 19.04 -5.17
N PRO A 542 9.52 19.55 -5.51
CA PRO A 542 10.78 18.91 -5.15
C PRO A 542 11.02 18.99 -3.64
N PHE A 543 11.90 18.15 -3.10
CA PHE A 543 12.26 18.23 -1.69
C PHE A 543 13.11 19.47 -1.41
N ALA A 544 12.88 20.10 -0.24
CA ALA A 544 13.67 21.25 0.19
C ALA A 544 15.18 20.94 0.36
N GLU A 545 15.55 19.66 0.51
CA GLU A 545 16.93 19.21 0.73
C GLU A 545 17.72 18.91 -0.57
N ASP A 546 17.08 18.86 -1.74
CA ASP A 546 17.80 18.81 -3.04
C ASP A 546 18.40 20.18 -3.42
N GLY A 547 18.38 21.15 -2.49
CA GLY A 547 19.08 22.43 -2.54
C GLY A 547 20.45 22.45 -1.86
N ALA A 548 21.14 21.31 -1.76
CA ALA A 548 22.50 21.27 -1.23
C ALA A 548 23.50 21.95 -2.18
N GLN A 549 23.81 23.21 -1.88
CA GLN A 549 25.05 23.94 -2.19
C GLN A 549 25.53 23.93 -3.66
N SER A 550 24.90 24.77 -4.46
CA SER A 550 25.62 25.53 -5.50
C SER A 550 25.16 26.98 -5.47
N ASP A 551 26.04 27.87 -5.02
CA ASP A 551 26.01 29.33 -5.23
C ASP A 551 24.63 30.01 -5.30
N GLY A 552 23.99 30.23 -4.14
CA GLY A 552 23.10 31.39 -3.90
C GLY A 552 21.97 31.71 -4.89
N ARG A 553 21.64 30.84 -5.84
CA ARG A 553 20.62 31.06 -6.87
C ARG A 553 19.91 29.76 -7.23
N THR A 554 18.59 29.83 -7.12
CA THR A 554 17.57 28.89 -7.65
C THR A 554 17.22 27.71 -6.73
N VAL A 555 16.24 27.93 -5.85
CA VAL A 555 15.28 26.86 -5.50
C VAL A 555 14.71 26.36 -6.84
N SER A 556 14.78 25.06 -7.11
CA SER A 556 14.19 24.48 -8.31
C SER A 556 12.68 24.74 -8.31
N ASN A 557 12.22 25.76 -9.03
CA ASN A 557 10.79 26.07 -9.24
C ASN A 557 10.14 25.10 -10.24
N ALA A 558 10.60 23.85 -10.29
CA ALA A 558 10.07 22.82 -11.16
C ALA A 558 9.03 21.99 -10.41
N SER A 559 7.83 21.82 -10.96
CA SER A 559 6.81 20.91 -10.43
C SER A 559 6.46 19.85 -11.46
N LEU A 560 6.10 18.65 -11.00
CA LEU A 560 5.55 17.62 -11.88
C LEU A 560 4.02 17.64 -11.75
N PHE A 561 3.34 17.77 -12.88
CA PHE A 561 1.90 17.63 -13.00
C PHE A 561 1.59 16.29 -13.67
N VAL A 562 0.77 15.47 -13.03
CA VAL A 562 0.37 14.16 -13.57
C VAL A 562 -1.14 14.13 -13.70
N GLU A 563 -1.64 13.79 -14.89
CA GLU A 563 -3.06 13.58 -15.15
C GLU A 563 -3.38 12.09 -15.12
N PHE A 564 -4.58 11.74 -14.63
CA PHE A 564 -5.02 10.36 -14.57
C PHE A 564 -6.52 10.21 -14.86
N GLU A 565 -6.88 9.05 -15.40
CA GLU A 565 -8.24 8.54 -15.54
C GLU A 565 -8.19 7.06 -15.23
N ASN A 566 -8.51 6.66 -13.99
CA ASN A 566 -8.22 5.35 -13.39
C ASN A 566 -6.73 4.94 -13.38
N GLU A 567 -5.97 5.21 -14.44
CA GLU A 567 -4.54 5.05 -14.58
C GLU A 567 -3.86 6.41 -14.81
N ASN A 568 -2.57 6.53 -14.43
CA ASN A 568 -1.77 7.70 -14.75
C ASN A 568 -1.53 7.77 -16.28
N LEU A 569 -1.89 8.91 -16.89
CA LEU A 569 -1.91 9.09 -18.35
C LEU A 569 -0.76 9.97 -18.88
N SER A 570 -0.47 11.08 -18.21
CA SER A 570 0.52 12.06 -18.66
C SER A 570 1.35 12.56 -17.48
N ALA A 571 2.64 12.83 -17.71
CA ALA A 571 3.53 13.44 -16.73
C ALA A 571 4.24 14.64 -17.37
N VAL A 572 3.88 15.83 -16.91
CA VAL A 572 4.31 17.12 -17.48
C VAL A 572 5.13 17.88 -16.47
N LEU A 573 6.38 18.20 -16.82
CA LEU A 573 7.26 19.03 -16.02
C LEU A 573 6.96 20.51 -16.30
N ARG A 574 6.52 21.21 -15.27
CA ARG A 574 6.23 22.64 -15.30
C ARG A 574 7.37 23.42 -14.64
N ARG A 575 7.85 24.47 -15.30
CA ARG A 575 8.88 25.37 -14.75
C ARG A 575 8.46 26.81 -14.99
N GLN A 576 8.53 27.66 -13.97
CA GLN A 576 8.18 29.08 -14.12
C GLN A 576 8.97 29.73 -15.26
N GLY A 577 8.26 30.37 -16.20
CA GLY A 577 8.85 31.08 -17.33
C GLY A 577 9.41 30.18 -18.44
N ARG A 578 9.12 28.87 -18.45
CA ARG A 578 9.42 27.96 -19.56
C ARG A 578 8.16 27.26 -20.02
N GLU A 579 8.18 26.74 -21.25
CA GLU A 579 7.12 25.88 -21.75
C GLU A 579 7.07 24.55 -20.98
N ASP A 580 5.86 24.03 -20.85
CA ASP A 580 5.58 22.74 -20.23
C ASP A 580 6.23 21.62 -21.05
N GLN A 581 6.96 20.72 -20.37
CA GLN A 581 7.66 19.62 -21.01
C GLN A 581 7.02 18.29 -20.64
N VAL A 582 6.45 17.58 -21.62
CA VAL A 582 5.97 16.21 -21.42
C VAL A 582 7.17 15.28 -21.23
N LEU A 583 7.24 14.62 -20.06
CA LEU A 583 8.30 13.65 -19.75
C LEU A 583 7.90 12.22 -20.09
N ALA A 584 6.62 11.89 -19.91
CA ALA A 584 6.06 10.59 -20.25
C ALA A 584 4.56 10.74 -20.53
N VAL A 585 4.03 9.86 -21.38
CA VAL A 585 2.60 9.77 -21.69
C VAL A 585 2.25 8.33 -22.04
N CYS A 586 1.00 7.93 -21.82
CA CYS A 586 0.48 6.63 -22.25
C CYS A 586 0.77 6.39 -23.76
N PRO A 587 1.04 5.14 -24.19
CA PRO A 587 0.89 3.88 -23.46
C PRO A 587 2.00 3.52 -22.46
N ASP A 588 3.04 4.33 -22.28
CA ASP A 588 4.05 4.05 -21.27
C ASP A 588 3.46 4.07 -19.84
N LEU A 589 4.02 3.26 -18.95
CA LEU A 589 3.50 3.06 -17.61
C LEU A 589 4.10 4.11 -16.68
N ILE A 590 3.28 5.05 -16.22
CA ILE A 590 3.66 6.06 -15.23
C ILE A 590 3.30 5.55 -13.84
N CYS A 591 4.29 5.28 -13.00
CA CYS A 591 4.10 4.62 -11.70
C CYS A 591 4.60 5.49 -10.54
N PHE A 592 3.83 5.52 -9.46
CA PHE A 592 4.18 6.21 -8.22
C PHE A 592 4.69 5.19 -7.21
N LEU A 593 5.88 5.43 -6.67
CA LEU A 593 6.51 4.59 -5.66
C LEU A 593 6.76 5.40 -4.39
N ASP A 594 6.39 4.86 -3.23
CA ASP A 594 6.74 5.44 -1.94
C ASP A 594 8.27 5.52 -1.79
N ILE A 595 8.80 6.70 -1.45
CA ILE A 595 10.25 6.90 -1.36
C ILE A 595 10.89 6.09 -0.21
N ALA A 596 10.12 5.72 0.81
CA ALA A 596 10.63 5.07 2.01
C ALA A 596 10.91 3.58 1.79
N ASN A 597 10.10 2.91 0.97
CA ASN A 597 10.18 1.45 0.79
C ASN A 597 9.96 0.98 -0.65
N GLY A 598 9.69 1.87 -1.60
CA GLY A 598 9.44 1.53 -3.00
C GLY A 598 8.11 0.82 -3.26
N ALA A 599 7.18 0.80 -2.28
CA ALA A 599 5.85 0.24 -2.50
C ALA A 599 5.10 1.04 -3.58
N PRO A 600 4.42 0.37 -4.53
CA PRO A 600 3.60 1.05 -5.51
C PRO A 600 2.38 1.70 -4.85
N LEU A 601 1.99 2.87 -5.37
CA LEU A 601 0.85 3.64 -4.89
C LEU A 601 -0.24 3.69 -5.96
N GLY A 602 -1.47 3.35 -5.57
CA GLY A 602 -2.66 3.58 -6.38
C GLY A 602 -3.15 5.02 -6.30
N ILE A 603 -4.00 5.43 -7.23
CA ILE A 603 -4.65 6.75 -7.23
C ILE A 603 -5.47 6.97 -5.97
N SER A 604 -6.04 5.90 -5.39
CA SER A 604 -6.71 5.95 -4.08
C SER A 604 -5.77 6.36 -2.93
N ASP A 605 -4.47 6.11 -3.09
CA ASP A 605 -3.47 6.28 -2.03
C ASP A 605 -2.81 7.66 -2.08
N TYR A 606 -2.98 8.42 -3.17
CA TYR A 606 -2.35 9.73 -3.29
C TYR A 606 -2.87 10.71 -2.23
N LYS A 607 -1.98 11.24 -1.39
CA LYS A 607 -2.37 12.18 -0.34
C LYS A 607 -1.39 13.34 -0.32
N PHE A 608 -1.91 14.52 0.02
CA PHE A 608 -1.07 15.66 0.34
C PHE A 608 -0.06 15.24 1.41
N GLY A 609 1.22 15.57 1.22
CA GLY A 609 2.25 15.17 2.18
C GLY A 609 3.14 14.03 1.72
N LEU A 610 2.59 13.10 0.95
CA LEU A 610 3.31 11.88 0.58
C LEU A 610 4.55 12.19 -0.26
N ARG A 611 5.64 11.50 0.08
CA ARG A 611 6.93 11.62 -0.59
C ARG A 611 7.09 10.43 -1.53
N VAL A 612 7.24 10.72 -2.82
CA VAL A 612 7.18 9.69 -3.87
C VAL A 612 8.31 9.86 -4.87
N SER A 613 8.65 8.74 -5.53
CA SER A 613 9.37 8.74 -6.80
C SER A 613 8.38 8.40 -7.90
N VAL A 614 8.34 9.22 -8.94
CA VAL A 614 7.53 8.96 -10.14
C VAL A 614 8.45 8.43 -11.23
N VAL A 615 8.15 7.23 -11.72
CA VAL A 615 8.94 6.52 -12.73
C VAL A 615 8.10 6.24 -13.96
N ALA A 616 8.76 6.05 -15.10
CA ALA A 616 8.12 5.55 -16.31
C ALA A 616 8.78 4.24 -16.77
N LEU A 617 7.96 3.25 -17.12
CA LEU A 617 8.38 2.02 -17.78
C LEU A 617 7.84 1.99 -19.21
N ARG A 618 8.63 1.44 -20.13
CA ARG A 618 8.27 1.39 -21.54
C ARG A 618 7.13 0.39 -21.79
N ALA A 619 6.13 0.81 -22.57
CA ALA A 619 5.04 -0.05 -22.99
C ALA A 619 5.52 -1.18 -23.92
N PRO A 620 4.85 -2.34 -23.92
CA PRO A 620 5.02 -3.35 -24.95
C PRO A 620 4.85 -2.76 -26.37
N PRO A 621 5.68 -3.15 -27.36
CA PRO A 621 5.68 -2.54 -28.69
C PRO A 621 4.33 -2.59 -29.43
N ILE A 622 3.46 -3.55 -29.10
CA ILE A 622 2.11 -3.64 -29.67
C ILE A 622 1.29 -2.37 -29.42
N TRP A 623 1.47 -1.72 -28.28
CA TRP A 623 0.79 -0.48 -27.92
C TRP A 623 1.37 0.77 -28.60
N ALA A 624 2.60 0.68 -29.10
CA ALA A 624 3.25 1.73 -29.88
C ALA A 624 2.95 1.64 -31.39
N THR A 625 2.19 0.65 -31.83
CA THR A 625 1.69 0.57 -33.22
C THR A 625 0.60 1.61 -33.47
N GLU A 626 0.30 1.93 -34.73
CA GLU A 626 -0.77 2.85 -35.10
C GLU A 626 -2.11 2.47 -34.44
N LYS A 627 -2.52 1.20 -34.54
CA LYS A 627 -3.73 0.68 -33.88
C LYS A 627 -3.65 0.74 -32.35
N GLY A 628 -2.47 0.46 -31.79
CA GLY A 628 -2.24 0.53 -30.35
C GLY A 628 -2.41 1.96 -29.82
N LEU A 629 -1.89 2.95 -30.55
CA LEU A 629 -1.99 4.36 -30.20
C LEU A 629 -3.40 4.93 -30.41
N GLU A 630 -4.13 4.47 -31.44
CA GLU A 630 -5.54 4.80 -31.64
C GLU A 630 -6.40 4.29 -30.46
N MET A 631 -6.11 3.11 -29.94
CA MET A 631 -6.87 2.48 -28.85
C MET A 631 -6.47 2.97 -27.44
N GLY A 632 -5.18 3.17 -27.18
CA GLY A 632 -4.65 3.38 -25.83
C GLY A 632 -3.50 4.38 -25.75
N GLY A 633 -3.27 5.16 -26.80
CA GLY A 633 -2.32 6.27 -26.81
C GLY A 633 -2.94 7.60 -26.36
N PRO A 634 -2.19 8.71 -26.44
CA PRO A 634 -2.60 10.00 -25.87
C PRO A 634 -3.94 10.51 -26.43
N GLN A 635 -4.14 10.38 -27.74
CA GLN A 635 -5.35 10.85 -28.42
C GLN A 635 -6.61 10.09 -27.98
N ALA A 636 -6.50 8.81 -27.62
CA ALA A 636 -7.62 8.01 -27.11
C ALA A 636 -8.19 8.59 -25.79
N PHE A 637 -7.38 9.33 -25.05
CA PHE A 637 -7.75 10.01 -23.81
C PHE A 637 -7.94 11.52 -23.98
N GLY A 638 -7.98 12.02 -25.22
CA GLY A 638 -8.16 13.45 -25.50
C GLY A 638 -6.93 14.32 -25.19
N LEU A 639 -5.73 13.72 -25.09
CA LEU A 639 -4.48 14.45 -24.88
C LEU A 639 -3.88 14.87 -26.24
N ASP A 640 -3.65 16.17 -26.42
CA ASP A 640 -3.03 16.74 -27.62
C ASP A 640 -1.50 16.69 -27.52
N VAL A 641 -0.95 15.47 -27.49
CA VAL A 641 0.48 15.22 -27.33
C VAL A 641 0.93 14.09 -28.25
N GLU A 642 2.07 14.29 -28.95
CA GLU A 642 2.72 13.24 -29.72
C GLU A 642 3.36 12.20 -28.79
N TYR A 643 3.05 10.92 -28.99
CA TYR A 643 3.67 9.84 -28.21
C TYR A 643 5.16 9.67 -28.57
N LYS A 644 6.00 9.69 -27.54
CA LYS A 644 7.42 9.35 -27.62
C LYS A 644 7.73 8.33 -26.51
N PRO A 645 8.23 7.13 -26.87
CA PRO A 645 8.50 6.10 -25.88
C PRO A 645 9.60 6.57 -24.91
N VAL A 646 9.44 6.23 -23.63
CA VAL A 646 10.45 6.44 -22.61
C VAL A 646 11.61 5.46 -22.77
N GLY A 647 12.79 5.88 -22.31
CA GLY A 647 14.03 5.12 -22.40
C GLY A 647 14.69 5.18 -23.79
N THR A 648 15.99 4.88 -23.84
CA THR A 648 16.79 4.90 -25.07
C THR A 648 17.09 3.52 -25.63
N GLU A 649 16.88 2.47 -24.84
CA GLU A 649 17.19 1.09 -25.20
C GLU A 649 16.02 0.42 -25.92
N ALA A 650 16.30 -0.64 -26.69
CA ALA A 650 15.26 -1.42 -27.34
C ALA A 650 14.41 -2.15 -26.29
N TYR A 651 13.13 -2.36 -26.61
CA TYR A 651 12.25 -3.17 -25.76
C TYR A 651 12.71 -4.64 -25.79
N GLU A 652 12.91 -5.22 -24.61
CA GLU A 652 13.14 -6.66 -24.44
C GLU A 652 11.88 -7.30 -23.85
N ALA A 653 11.49 -8.45 -24.40
CA ALA A 653 10.37 -9.20 -23.85
C ALA A 653 10.72 -9.71 -22.44
N PRO A 654 9.76 -9.69 -21.49
CA PRO A 654 10.00 -10.21 -20.14
C PRO A 654 10.41 -11.67 -20.18
N LYS A 655 11.42 -12.03 -19.38
CA LYS A 655 11.82 -13.43 -19.21
C LYS A 655 10.79 -14.17 -18.37
N SER A 656 10.57 -15.44 -18.65
CA SER A 656 9.73 -16.29 -17.80
C SER A 656 10.51 -16.77 -16.56
N VAL A 657 9.81 -17.13 -15.48
CA VAL A 657 10.48 -17.76 -14.32
C VAL A 657 11.16 -19.08 -14.67
N TRP A 658 10.68 -19.79 -15.70
CA TRP A 658 11.34 -20.99 -16.24
C TRP A 658 12.69 -20.65 -16.88
N GLU A 659 12.75 -19.62 -17.72
CA GLU A 659 14.00 -19.14 -18.34
C GLU A 659 15.00 -18.61 -17.28
N MET A 660 14.48 -18.05 -16.19
CA MET A 660 15.32 -17.52 -15.11
C MET A 660 15.96 -18.62 -14.26
N PHE A 661 15.26 -19.74 -14.01
CA PHE A 661 15.64 -20.70 -12.96
C PHE A 661 15.70 -22.18 -13.36
N VAL A 662 15.13 -22.57 -14.51
CA VAL A 662 15.05 -23.98 -14.94
C VAL A 662 15.82 -24.21 -16.23
N ASP A 663 15.61 -23.38 -17.24
CA ASP A 663 16.14 -23.61 -18.60
C ASP A 663 17.63 -23.21 -18.76
N ARG A 664 18.39 -23.12 -17.65
CA ARG A 664 19.79 -22.65 -17.62
C ARG A 664 20.84 -23.75 -17.57
#